data_AF-A0A5B9Y447-F1
#
_entry.id   AF-A0A5B9Y447-F1
#
_cell.length_a   1.000
_cell.length_b   1.000
_cell.length_c   1.000
_cell.angle_alpha   90.00
_cell.angle_beta   90.00
_cell.angle_gamma   90.00
#
_symmetry.space_group_name_H-M   'P 1'
#
loop_
_entity.id
_entity.type
_entity.pdbx_description
1 polymer ?
#
loop_
_entity_poly.entity_id
_entity_poly.type
_entity_poly.pdbx_seq_one_letter_code
_entity_poly.pdbx_strand_id
1 'polypeptide(L)'
;MIKSKTLIMLAGVGSLSAAAVIPVVVLSNNFSDTFKKANDGSDATRVPDASLDESLKDSNQGFEAISVLGIKSELDSVDNLSEQSMKERLYAANKKLVGKEIYIKGITLKKVKFTVENYSGTAEVSYKITDLNSLIKEKELGKIKDVRSTSIIEKIKEINPLLSGVSFEDELSFDIVSLDKILVTLNVGEGNTRSAKDYSQSLTLDYKCTSIEGLFSENDLGEVVDLREANISNKVKAANNHLAFASEKEYEFKFVDAAAQSPNGVKVNLYYNGQLQKFDDASFLNITYNVSSIETIITNLNLGEINSISSEDILNKVISLNPIFGNYNALKNTTVKSIGLNSAVISNTNLKSQVTVNYVIKNLSGLLLSTDISDVENYNSSSSTERDNALIKLIKTANPILNDLSSSSMNISSVKLNSSFGLTDEYISGNSFVLSISGYNGTLSYTFKIKRINIEKFLKVTDLGSIYWINSSEIIQKIKDRNGADFNQDEMVFSTPNYTGLQVTAKTGSYNYYGVVNIKYTTTFKKTTGFNLNAATNGTISSDTFTADQGVYGNGLWGSHVTTSSSSSVEMKYAIPDGYTKASAAYSKFKFNAVVKATSLQAGKTVSASTLNSNQTSREISVNLSSISTSYSGQTSFGQQSYSLTFRTRNWTGAYCTGGDKSWGYSTNINYQIARETTGGVDYIKIKFLLSSSMETYSTCDNVLADYQVYLNSVDIS
;
A
#
# COMPACT_ATOMS: atom_id res chain seq x y z
N MET A 1 56.29 48.05 72.57
CA MET A 1 57.70 48.08 72.10
C MET A 1 57.69 48.14 70.57
N ILE A 2 58.70 48.76 69.94
CA ILE A 2 58.73 49.17 68.52
C ILE A 2 58.83 47.93 67.59
N LYS A 3 58.11 47.84 66.45
CA LYS A 3 58.54 48.33 65.11
C LYS A 3 57.39 48.44 64.10
N SER A 4 57.40 49.52 63.32
CA SER A 4 56.62 49.65 62.08
C SER A 4 57.38 49.05 60.89
N LYS A 5 56.68 48.80 59.78
CA LYS A 5 57.19 49.13 58.45
C LYS A 5 56.07 49.65 57.53
N THR A 6 56.39 50.75 56.88
CA THR A 6 55.58 51.52 55.92
C THR A 6 55.61 50.89 54.52
N LEU A 7 54.56 51.08 53.73
CA LEU A 7 54.70 51.29 52.29
C LEU A 7 53.81 52.45 51.83
N ILE A 8 54.37 53.33 51.01
CA ILE A 8 53.73 54.52 50.42
C ILE A 8 53.60 54.29 48.91
N MET A 9 52.48 54.70 48.31
CA MET A 9 52.51 55.21 46.93
C MET A 9 51.47 56.31 46.70
N LEU A 10 51.99 57.48 46.30
CA LEU A 10 51.30 58.57 45.60
C LEU A 10 50.94 58.14 44.16
N ALA A 11 50.25 58.90 43.30
CA ALA A 11 49.20 59.93 43.37
C ALA A 11 48.92 60.39 41.89
N GLY A 12 47.83 61.12 41.63
CA GLY A 12 47.55 61.75 40.31
C GLY A 12 46.08 61.57 39.89
N VAL A 13 45.09 62.41 40.22
CA VAL A 13 44.89 63.89 40.13
C VAL A 13 44.25 64.34 38.81
N GLY A 14 43.06 64.95 38.94
CA GLY A 14 42.30 65.70 37.93
C GLY A 14 40.82 65.78 38.34
N SER A 15 40.36 66.73 39.18
CA SER A 15 39.84 68.07 38.80
C SER A 15 38.81 68.01 37.66
N LEU A 16 37.53 68.41 37.75
CA LEU A 16 36.69 69.23 38.66
C LEU A 16 35.20 68.78 38.44
N SER A 17 34.12 69.15 39.16
CA SER A 17 33.82 70.08 40.28
C SER A 17 32.40 69.77 40.85
N ALA A 18 31.93 70.56 41.83
CA ALA A 18 30.52 70.74 42.24
C ALA A 18 29.78 69.59 43.00
N ALA A 19 29.97 69.60 44.33
CA ALA A 19 28.96 69.43 45.39
C ALA A 19 27.78 68.42 45.24
N ALA A 20 27.86 67.29 45.96
CA ALA A 20 26.84 66.80 46.91
C ALA A 20 27.43 65.65 47.77
N VAL A 21 26.94 65.47 49.01
CA VAL A 21 27.47 64.47 49.97
C VAL A 21 26.66 63.18 49.91
N ILE A 22 27.31 62.03 49.65
CA ILE A 22 26.77 60.68 49.87
C ILE A 22 27.90 59.73 50.36
N PRO A 23 27.74 58.99 51.47
CA PRO A 23 28.76 58.05 51.96
C PRO A 23 28.60 56.62 51.42
N VAL A 24 29.71 56.09 50.89
CA VAL A 24 30.18 54.69 50.85
C VAL A 24 29.16 53.56 51.13
N VAL A 25 28.74 52.85 50.07
CA VAL A 25 28.04 51.53 50.15
C VAL A 25 28.76 50.42 49.34
N VAL A 26 29.88 50.73 48.67
CA VAL A 26 30.51 49.82 47.67
C VAL A 26 31.77 49.09 48.19
N LEU A 27 31.89 48.90 49.52
CA LEU A 27 33.03 48.19 50.13
C LEU A 27 32.67 46.96 51.00
N SER A 28 31.39 46.61 51.14
CA SER A 28 30.97 45.39 51.87
C SER A 28 31.00 44.11 51.03
N ASN A 29 30.76 44.19 49.72
CA ASN A 29 30.44 43.00 48.91
C ASN A 29 31.64 42.08 48.64
N ASN A 30 32.88 42.59 48.65
CA ASN A 30 34.07 41.77 48.40
C ASN A 30 34.64 41.06 49.65
N PHE A 31 34.07 41.27 50.84
CA PHE A 31 34.50 40.60 52.07
C PHE A 31 33.71 39.31 52.37
N SER A 32 32.55 39.12 51.73
CA SER A 32 31.66 37.96 51.91
C SER A 32 32.09 36.75 51.08
N ASP A 33 32.48 36.98 49.83
CA ASP A 33 32.72 35.92 48.84
C ASP A 33 34.01 35.10 49.08
N THR A 34 34.92 35.60 49.93
CA THR A 34 36.13 34.87 50.31
C THR A 34 35.86 33.81 51.39
N PHE A 35 34.85 34.01 52.24
CA PHE A 35 34.44 33.02 53.25
C PHE A 35 33.49 31.94 52.70
N LYS A 36 32.70 32.26 51.67
CA LYS A 36 31.76 31.30 51.06
C LYS A 36 32.40 30.25 50.13
N LYS A 37 33.67 30.41 49.73
CA LYS A 37 34.37 29.47 48.84
C LYS A 37 35.22 28.40 49.53
N ALA A 38 35.10 28.26 50.85
CA ALA A 38 35.86 27.29 51.64
C ALA A 38 35.04 26.09 52.16
N ASN A 39 33.73 26.02 51.89
CA ASN A 39 32.84 25.03 52.53
C ASN A 39 31.99 24.18 51.56
N ASP A 40 32.12 24.36 50.24
CA ASP A 40 31.47 23.50 49.24
C ASP A 40 32.47 22.46 48.72
N GLY A 41 32.66 21.40 49.52
CA GLY A 41 33.45 20.22 49.19
C GLY A 41 32.66 18.97 49.53
N SER A 42 31.96 18.43 48.54
CA SER A 42 31.10 17.25 48.68
C SER A 42 31.89 15.97 48.95
N ASP A 43 31.60 15.27 50.05
CA ASP A 43 31.48 13.81 49.99
C ASP A 43 30.57 13.27 51.08
N ALA A 44 29.67 12.37 50.71
CA ALA A 44 28.79 11.69 51.65
C ALA A 44 29.53 10.54 52.35
N THR A 45 29.03 10.10 53.51
CA THR A 45 29.58 9.01 54.34
C THR A 45 30.82 9.32 55.17
N ARG A 46 30.71 10.31 56.07
CA ARG A 46 31.44 10.26 57.35
C ARG A 46 30.57 10.69 58.51
N VAL A 47 30.52 9.84 59.54
CA VAL A 47 29.92 10.15 60.84
C VAL A 47 30.67 11.36 61.40
N PRO A 48 29.99 12.46 61.80
CA PRO A 48 30.65 13.55 62.50
C PRO A 48 31.15 13.04 63.85
N ASP A 49 32.47 12.94 63.97
CA ASP A 49 33.17 12.57 65.19
C ASP A 49 32.85 13.59 66.30
N ALA A 50 32.46 13.12 67.48
CA ALA A 50 31.93 13.95 68.57
C ALA A 50 33.05 14.69 69.36
N SER A 51 34.08 15.15 68.66
CA SER A 51 35.39 15.46 69.25
C SER A 51 36.08 16.72 68.69
N LEU A 52 35.35 17.61 68.01
CA LEU A 52 35.91 18.82 67.39
C LEU A 52 35.15 20.13 67.64
N ASP A 53 34.29 20.16 68.68
CA ASP A 53 33.59 21.37 69.15
C ASP A 53 34.03 21.84 70.56
N GLU A 54 35.16 21.33 71.07
CA GLU A 54 35.74 21.76 72.36
C GLU A 54 36.85 22.83 72.23
N SER A 55 37.42 23.04 71.03
CA SER A 55 38.62 23.87 70.83
C SER A 55 38.37 25.29 70.30
N LEU A 56 37.11 25.67 70.04
CA LEU A 56 36.71 27.06 69.76
C LEU A 56 35.71 27.57 70.82
N LYS A 57 36.05 27.33 72.09
CA LYS A 57 35.61 28.21 73.18
C LYS A 57 36.21 29.60 72.94
N ASP A 58 35.44 30.47 72.29
CA ASP A 58 35.74 31.91 72.26
C ASP A 58 35.99 32.40 73.69
N SER A 59 37.22 32.84 73.92
CA SER A 59 37.82 33.52 75.08
C SER A 59 36.93 33.85 76.30
N ASN A 60 36.33 32.85 76.95
CA ASN A 60 35.61 33.00 78.22
C ASN A 60 36.53 32.80 79.45
N GLN A 61 37.83 33.11 79.34
CA GLN A 61 38.72 33.09 80.50
C GLN A 61 38.48 34.33 81.38
N GLY A 62 37.65 34.14 82.41
CA GLY A 62 37.40 35.15 83.47
C GLY A 62 35.93 35.35 83.83
N PHE A 63 34.98 34.84 83.03
CA PHE A 63 33.55 35.07 83.21
C PHE A 63 32.78 33.77 83.46
N GLU A 64 31.81 33.81 84.37
CA GLU A 64 30.94 32.68 84.68
C GLU A 64 29.98 32.37 83.52
N ALA A 65 29.54 31.11 83.40
CA ALA A 65 28.50 30.75 82.45
C ALA A 65 27.16 31.44 82.82
N ILE A 66 26.42 31.93 81.82
CA ILE A 66 25.13 32.61 82.02
C ILE A 66 24.10 31.74 82.78
N SER A 67 24.24 30.41 82.72
CA SER A 67 23.43 29.45 83.48
C SER A 67 23.58 29.59 85.01
N VAL A 68 24.73 30.05 85.52
CA VAL A 68 24.99 30.29 86.96
C VAL A 68 24.06 31.38 87.52
N LEU A 69 23.61 32.31 86.68
CA LEU A 69 22.61 33.30 87.08
C LEU A 69 21.26 32.67 87.43
N GLY A 70 20.93 31.46 86.94
CA GLY A 70 19.66 30.79 87.24
C GLY A 70 18.47 31.65 86.78
N ILE A 71 18.49 32.04 85.51
CA ILE A 71 17.46 32.88 84.87
C ILE A 71 16.12 32.13 84.84
N LYS A 72 15.03 32.79 85.26
CA LYS A 72 13.66 32.32 85.10
C LYS A 72 13.39 32.11 83.61
N SER A 73 13.04 30.88 83.23
CA SER A 73 12.83 30.45 81.84
C SER A 73 11.55 30.98 81.19
N GLU A 74 10.72 31.75 81.92
CA GLU A 74 9.45 32.31 81.43
C GLU A 74 9.28 33.77 81.90
N LEU A 75 9.07 34.72 80.98
CA LEU A 75 8.80 36.16 81.28
C LEU A 75 7.32 36.49 81.47
N ASP A 76 6.48 35.46 81.70
CA ASP A 76 5.03 35.57 81.77
C ASP A 76 4.45 36.15 80.45
N SER A 77 3.39 36.98 80.52
CA SER A 77 2.76 37.56 79.32
C SER A 77 3.46 38.82 78.82
N VAL A 78 3.69 38.92 77.52
CA VAL A 78 4.31 40.08 76.87
C VAL A 78 3.50 40.58 75.67
N ASP A 79 3.46 41.90 75.55
CA ASP A 79 2.62 42.73 74.69
C ASP A 79 3.42 43.63 73.72
N ASN A 80 4.74 43.71 73.90
CA ASN A 80 5.66 44.50 73.07
C ASN A 80 6.98 43.73 72.88
N LEU A 81 7.34 43.44 71.63
CA LEU A 81 8.54 42.65 71.27
C LEU A 81 9.77 43.48 70.91
N SER A 82 9.77 44.80 71.13
CA SER A 82 10.98 45.60 70.97
C SER A 82 12.10 45.16 71.93
N GLU A 83 13.36 45.25 71.50
CA GLU A 83 14.52 44.88 72.33
C GLU A 83 14.50 45.55 73.71
N GLN A 84 14.13 46.84 73.76
CA GLN A 84 14.02 47.60 75.00
C GLN A 84 12.99 46.98 75.95
N SER A 85 11.81 46.60 75.44
CA SER A 85 10.78 45.96 76.26
C SER A 85 11.19 44.54 76.69
N MET A 86 11.90 43.79 75.84
CA MET A 86 12.51 42.51 76.25
C MET A 86 13.51 42.69 77.39
N LYS A 87 14.41 43.68 77.31
CA LYS A 87 15.36 43.98 78.39
C LYS A 87 14.63 44.33 79.69
N GLU A 88 13.63 45.20 79.64
CA GLU A 88 12.82 45.59 80.81
C GLU A 88 12.10 44.39 81.46
N ARG A 89 11.46 43.52 80.65
CA ARG A 89 10.84 42.28 81.13
C ARG A 89 11.86 41.31 81.72
N LEU A 90 13.03 41.17 81.10
CA LEU A 90 14.14 40.35 81.60
C LEU A 90 14.64 40.84 82.96
N TYR A 91 14.87 42.15 83.13
CA TYR A 91 15.26 42.76 84.41
C TYR A 91 14.18 42.60 85.49
N ALA A 92 12.91 42.80 85.14
CA ALA A 92 11.79 42.67 86.08
C ALA A 92 11.59 41.24 86.59
N ALA A 93 11.64 40.26 85.69
CA ALA A 93 11.53 38.83 86.03
C ALA A 93 12.77 38.29 86.75
N ASN A 94 13.96 38.86 86.47
CA ASN A 94 15.24 38.36 86.97
C ASN A 94 16.01 39.48 87.68
N LYS A 95 15.78 39.65 88.99
CA LYS A 95 16.50 40.63 89.83
C LYS A 95 18.03 40.55 89.73
N LYS A 96 18.59 39.38 89.40
CA LYS A 96 20.03 39.15 89.19
C LYS A 96 20.60 39.78 87.90
N LEU A 97 19.74 40.15 86.94
CA LEU A 97 20.12 40.86 85.73
C LEU A 97 20.14 42.38 85.92
N VAL A 98 19.46 42.91 86.95
CA VAL A 98 19.38 44.36 87.20
C VAL A 98 20.77 44.94 87.40
N GLY A 99 21.15 45.92 86.56
CA GLY A 99 22.47 46.55 86.58
C GLY A 99 23.57 45.81 85.80
N LYS A 100 23.24 44.77 85.03
CA LYS A 100 24.13 44.16 84.02
C LYS A 100 23.61 44.53 82.62
N GLU A 101 24.48 44.85 81.67
CA GLU A 101 24.00 45.10 80.30
C GLU A 101 23.55 43.79 79.62
N ILE A 102 22.39 43.82 78.97
CA ILE A 102 21.82 42.70 78.20
C ILE A 102 21.95 43.02 76.71
N TYR A 103 22.49 42.08 75.92
CA TYR A 103 22.46 42.17 74.46
C TYR A 103 21.50 41.12 73.90
N ILE A 104 20.44 41.57 73.24
CA ILE A 104 19.52 40.69 72.52
C ILE A 104 20.25 40.12 71.29
N LYS A 105 20.01 38.83 71.00
CA LYS A 105 20.58 38.10 69.87
C LYS A 105 19.51 37.57 68.90
N GLY A 106 18.25 37.55 69.32
CA GLY A 106 17.10 37.23 68.49
C GLY A 106 15.80 37.23 69.31
N ILE A 107 14.69 37.56 68.65
CA ILE A 107 13.34 37.61 69.23
C ILE A 107 12.40 36.85 68.30
N THR A 108 11.54 35.98 68.84
CA THR A 108 10.43 35.34 68.10
C THR A 108 9.07 35.67 68.74
N LEU A 109 7.97 35.01 68.36
CA LEU A 109 6.70 35.15 69.09
C LEU A 109 6.66 34.31 70.37
N LYS A 110 7.61 33.39 70.55
CA LYS A 110 7.64 32.44 71.67
C LYS A 110 8.81 32.66 72.65
N LYS A 111 9.94 33.21 72.19
CA LYS A 111 11.15 33.35 73.01
C LYS A 111 12.06 34.51 72.61
N VAL A 112 12.84 34.99 73.60
CA VAL A 112 13.98 35.90 73.40
C VAL A 112 15.28 35.17 73.71
N LYS A 113 16.26 35.34 72.82
CA LYS A 113 17.64 34.89 72.99
C LYS A 113 18.54 36.08 73.29
N PHE A 114 19.36 35.99 74.32
CA PHE A 114 20.24 37.09 74.73
C PHE A 114 21.55 36.61 75.36
N THR A 115 22.50 37.53 75.48
CA THR A 115 23.75 37.40 76.25
C THR A 115 23.79 38.50 77.32
N VAL A 116 24.52 38.27 78.41
CA VAL A 116 24.70 39.25 79.50
C VAL A 116 26.17 39.65 79.54
N GLU A 117 26.43 40.94 79.67
CA GLU A 117 27.78 41.48 79.84
C GLU A 117 28.49 40.82 81.02
N ASN A 118 29.77 40.46 80.83
CA ASN A 118 30.58 39.72 81.80
C ASN A 118 30.08 38.29 82.11
N TYR A 119 29.31 37.65 81.21
CA TYR A 119 28.94 36.23 81.27
C TYR A 119 29.16 35.48 79.95
N SER A 120 29.47 34.20 80.10
CA SER A 120 29.76 33.24 79.04
C SER A 120 28.47 32.57 78.51
N GLY A 121 28.22 32.65 77.20
CA GLY A 121 27.16 31.93 76.50
C GLY A 121 25.82 32.68 76.36
N THR A 122 24.86 32.06 75.66
CA THR A 122 23.51 32.62 75.43
C THR A 122 22.46 31.99 76.34
N ALA A 123 21.51 32.79 76.84
CA ALA A 123 20.28 32.30 77.45
C ALA A 123 19.11 32.46 76.48
N GLU A 124 18.16 31.52 76.54
CA GLU A 124 16.86 31.62 75.88
C GLU A 124 15.78 31.58 76.95
N VAL A 125 14.81 32.49 76.85
CA VAL A 125 13.70 32.62 77.79
C VAL A 125 12.39 32.76 77.02
N SER A 126 11.41 31.94 77.39
CA SER A 126 10.11 31.89 76.75
C SER A 126 9.17 32.99 77.28
N TYR A 127 8.14 33.33 76.51
CA TYR A 127 7.03 34.16 76.98
C TYR A 127 5.73 33.79 76.28
N LYS A 128 4.62 34.28 76.85
CA LYS A 128 3.29 34.16 76.25
C LYS A 128 2.91 35.47 75.58
N ILE A 129 2.67 35.46 74.27
CA ILE A 129 1.87 36.50 73.64
C ILE A 129 0.40 36.20 73.95
N THR A 130 -0.27 37.16 74.58
CA THR A 130 -1.68 37.02 75.00
C THR A 130 -2.67 37.29 73.88
N ASP A 131 -2.30 38.13 72.92
CA ASP A 131 -3.18 38.64 71.87
C ASP A 131 -2.38 39.13 70.65
N LEU A 132 -2.71 38.63 69.46
CA LEU A 132 -2.08 39.08 68.21
C LEU A 132 -2.48 40.51 67.81
N ASN A 133 -3.66 41.00 68.21
CA ASN A 133 -4.13 42.35 67.89
C ASN A 133 -3.29 43.44 68.59
N SER A 134 -2.78 43.14 69.79
CA SER A 134 -1.88 44.02 70.54
C SER A 134 -0.49 44.12 69.90
N LEU A 135 -0.08 43.06 69.19
CA LEU A 135 1.23 42.93 68.56
C LEU A 135 1.28 43.54 67.15
N ILE A 136 0.33 43.15 66.29
CA ILE A 136 0.17 43.66 64.93
C ILE A 136 -0.94 44.70 64.99
N LYS A 137 -0.54 45.96 65.17
CA LYS A 137 -1.45 47.09 65.42
C LYS A 137 -2.04 47.61 64.12
N GLU A 138 -1.19 47.74 63.10
CA GLU A 138 -1.61 48.13 61.77
C GLU A 138 -2.07 46.89 61.01
N LYS A 139 -3.39 46.86 60.73
CA LYS A 139 -4.09 45.71 60.13
C LYS A 139 -4.28 45.83 58.63
N GLU A 140 -4.21 47.04 58.10
CA GLU A 140 -4.29 47.33 56.67
C GLU A 140 -2.89 47.18 56.05
N LEU A 141 -2.64 46.06 55.39
CA LEU A 141 -1.36 45.77 54.74
C LEU A 141 -1.16 46.56 53.42
N GLY A 142 -2.18 47.28 52.99
CA GLY A 142 -2.18 48.02 51.74
C GLY A 142 -2.05 47.10 50.53
N LYS A 143 -1.22 47.50 49.55
CA LYS A 143 -1.03 46.74 48.31
C LYS A 143 -0.03 45.59 48.49
N ILE A 144 -0.46 44.39 48.15
CA ILE A 144 0.37 43.18 48.09
C ILE A 144 0.31 42.61 46.67
N LYS A 145 1.47 42.35 46.06
CA LYS A 145 1.53 41.75 44.72
C LYS A 145 1.37 40.23 44.74
N ASP A 146 1.85 39.58 45.79
CA ASP A 146 2.02 38.14 45.94
C ASP A 146 1.66 37.78 47.38
N VAL A 147 0.65 36.94 47.60
CA VAL A 147 0.11 36.62 48.94
C VAL A 147 0.71 35.34 49.54
N ARG A 148 1.90 34.94 49.11
CA ARG A 148 2.69 33.93 49.84
C ARG A 148 3.09 34.45 51.22
N SER A 149 3.20 33.54 52.19
CA SER A 149 3.44 33.86 53.60
C SER A 149 4.66 34.76 53.82
N THR A 150 5.75 34.54 53.07
CA THR A 150 6.96 35.39 53.11
C THR A 150 6.66 36.87 52.82
N SER A 151 5.91 37.13 51.75
CA SER A 151 5.52 38.48 51.32
C SER A 151 4.56 39.14 52.32
N ILE A 152 3.65 38.35 52.91
CA ILE A 152 2.75 38.82 53.98
C ILE A 152 3.55 39.18 55.23
N ILE A 153 4.50 38.32 55.65
CA ILE A 153 5.40 38.55 56.80
C ILE A 153 6.23 39.81 56.59
N GLU A 154 6.87 39.98 55.43
CA GLU A 154 7.62 41.18 55.07
C GLU A 154 6.74 42.43 55.16
N LYS A 155 5.49 42.36 54.67
CA LYS A 155 4.56 43.49 54.73
C LYS A 155 4.10 43.83 56.14
N ILE A 156 3.88 42.81 56.99
CA ILE A 156 3.61 43.00 58.43
C ILE A 156 4.78 43.72 59.10
N LYS A 157 6.03 43.30 58.83
CA LYS A 157 7.25 43.91 59.40
C LYS A 157 7.50 45.34 58.89
N GLU A 158 7.19 45.62 57.63
CA GLU A 158 7.28 46.96 57.02
C GLU A 158 6.35 47.97 57.74
N ILE A 159 5.10 47.57 57.98
CA ILE A 159 4.04 48.46 58.49
C ILE A 159 3.99 48.48 60.02
N ASN A 160 4.52 47.44 60.69
CA ASN A 160 4.66 47.39 62.16
C ASN A 160 6.16 47.40 62.56
N PRO A 161 6.85 48.55 62.62
CA PRO A 161 8.30 48.63 62.84
C PRO A 161 8.82 47.93 64.10
N LEU A 162 7.99 47.77 65.13
CA LEU A 162 8.30 47.03 66.36
C LEU A 162 8.57 45.53 66.11
N LEU A 163 8.20 45.01 64.93
CA LEU A 163 8.39 43.63 64.51
C LEU A 163 9.53 43.44 63.50
N SER A 164 10.18 44.52 63.05
CA SER A 164 11.24 44.49 62.04
C SER A 164 12.43 43.59 62.41
N GLY A 165 12.78 43.50 63.69
CA GLY A 165 13.82 42.62 64.23
C GLY A 165 13.34 41.27 64.77
N VAL A 166 12.06 40.92 64.58
CA VAL A 166 11.46 39.67 65.08
C VAL A 166 11.40 38.64 63.95
N SER A 167 11.75 37.39 64.25
CA SER A 167 11.58 36.23 63.36
C SER A 167 10.35 35.43 63.80
N PHE A 168 9.43 35.18 62.87
CA PHE A 168 8.15 34.52 63.15
C PHE A 168 7.62 33.70 61.97
N GLU A 169 8.51 33.35 61.04
CA GLU A 169 8.21 32.71 59.77
C GLU A 169 7.49 31.36 59.93
N ASP A 170 7.91 30.54 60.91
CA ASP A 170 7.28 29.25 61.25
C ASP A 170 6.26 29.36 62.40
N GLU A 171 6.13 30.53 63.01
CA GLU A 171 5.33 30.73 64.23
C GLU A 171 3.90 31.23 63.96
N LEU A 172 3.58 31.60 62.72
CA LEU A 172 2.24 31.98 62.26
C LEU A 172 1.75 31.08 61.12
N SER A 173 0.45 30.81 61.06
CA SER A 173 -0.23 30.34 59.85
C SER A 173 -1.02 31.48 59.21
N PHE A 174 -1.13 31.45 57.89
CA PHE A 174 -1.77 32.47 57.06
C PHE A 174 -2.79 31.83 56.14
N ASP A 175 -4.07 31.99 56.47
CA ASP A 175 -5.18 31.49 55.66
C ASP A 175 -5.79 32.67 54.89
N ILE A 176 -5.75 32.63 53.55
CA ILE A 176 -6.39 33.67 52.74
C ILE A 176 -7.89 33.37 52.72
N VAL A 177 -8.70 34.24 53.32
CA VAL A 177 -10.15 34.00 53.51
C VAL A 177 -11.02 34.77 52.52
N SER A 178 -10.47 35.76 51.82
CA SER A 178 -11.08 36.45 50.69
C SER A 178 -10.05 37.22 49.86
N LEU A 179 -10.49 37.87 48.78
CA LEU A 179 -9.63 38.74 47.94
C LEU A 179 -9.08 39.97 48.65
N ASP A 180 -9.65 40.33 49.80
CA ASP A 180 -9.32 41.50 50.61
C ASP A 180 -8.86 41.16 52.03
N LYS A 181 -8.94 39.88 52.48
CA LYS A 181 -8.63 39.50 53.88
C LYS A 181 -7.78 38.24 54.02
N ILE A 182 -6.84 38.33 54.95
CA ILE A 182 -6.00 37.23 55.43
C ILE A 182 -6.32 36.99 56.90
N LEU A 183 -6.54 35.74 57.28
CA LEU A 183 -6.61 35.30 58.67
C LEU A 183 -5.24 34.81 59.10
N VAL A 184 -4.66 35.47 60.10
CA VAL A 184 -3.40 35.09 60.73
C VAL A 184 -3.70 34.35 62.01
N THR A 185 -3.10 33.16 62.21
CA THR A 185 -3.22 32.40 63.45
C THR A 185 -1.85 32.04 64.04
N LEU A 186 -1.76 31.90 65.36
CA LEU A 186 -0.51 31.52 66.04
C LEU A 186 -0.32 29.99 66.01
N ASN A 187 0.82 29.51 65.48
CA ASN A 187 1.15 28.09 65.46
C ASN A 187 1.51 27.57 66.85
N VAL A 188 0.52 27.03 67.57
CA VAL A 188 0.71 26.37 68.87
C VAL A 188 1.16 24.92 68.65
N GLY A 189 2.47 24.67 68.71
CA GLY A 189 3.06 23.36 68.42
C GLY A 189 2.64 22.25 69.39
N GLU A 190 2.74 21.00 68.91
CA GLU A 190 2.46 19.81 69.70
C GLU A 190 3.33 19.76 70.96
N GLY A 191 2.68 19.69 72.14
CA GLY A 191 3.34 19.70 73.45
C GLY A 191 2.74 20.69 74.45
N ASN A 192 1.99 21.69 73.99
CA ASN A 192 1.37 22.69 74.87
C ASN A 192 -0.05 22.26 75.31
N THR A 193 -0.15 21.44 76.35
CA THR A 193 -1.42 20.91 76.89
C THR A 193 -2.20 21.96 77.69
N ARG A 194 -2.68 23.04 77.04
CA ARG A 194 -3.63 24.01 77.60
C ARG A 194 -4.73 24.35 76.60
N SER A 195 -5.96 24.43 77.09
CA SER A 195 -7.18 24.56 76.29
C SER A 195 -7.25 25.86 75.48
N ALA A 196 -7.72 25.75 74.23
CA ALA A 196 -7.78 26.80 73.22
C ALA A 196 -8.78 27.97 73.48
N LYS A 197 -9.21 28.21 74.72
CA LYS A 197 -10.20 29.25 75.06
C LYS A 197 -9.62 30.57 75.60
N ASP A 198 -8.37 30.60 76.05
CA ASP A 198 -7.78 31.76 76.77
C ASP A 198 -6.84 32.63 75.92
N TYR A 199 -7.11 32.72 74.62
CA TYR A 199 -6.31 33.47 73.65
C TYR A 199 -7.17 33.94 72.48
N SER A 200 -7.04 35.20 72.07
CA SER A 200 -7.43 35.67 70.73
C SER A 200 -6.38 35.17 69.71
N GLN A 201 -6.42 33.87 69.40
CA GLN A 201 -5.41 33.19 68.57
C GLN A 201 -5.44 33.59 67.09
N SER A 202 -6.41 34.39 66.68
CA SER A 202 -6.58 34.83 65.29
C SER A 202 -6.68 36.35 65.15
N LEU A 203 -6.18 36.85 64.03
CA LEU A 203 -6.22 38.24 63.62
C LEU A 203 -6.57 38.30 62.13
N THR A 204 -7.58 39.09 61.77
CA THR A 204 -7.82 39.44 60.36
C THR A 204 -6.98 40.65 59.98
N LEU A 205 -6.28 40.54 58.85
CA LEU A 205 -5.55 41.60 58.17
C LEU A 205 -6.24 41.92 56.85
N ASP A 206 -6.47 43.20 56.58
CA ASP A 206 -7.05 43.69 55.34
C ASP A 206 -5.93 44.00 54.33
N TYR A 207 -6.11 43.66 53.06
CA TYR A 207 -5.11 43.89 52.00
C TYR A 207 -5.77 44.15 50.65
N LYS A 208 -4.99 44.65 49.68
CA LYS A 208 -5.39 44.71 48.27
C LYS A 208 -4.41 43.92 47.42
N CYS A 209 -4.86 42.80 46.84
CA CYS A 209 -4.10 42.08 45.83
C CYS A 209 -3.93 42.94 44.56
N THR A 210 -2.70 43.07 44.04
CA THR A 210 -2.45 43.83 42.79
C THR A 210 -2.34 42.98 41.55
N SER A 211 -2.18 41.66 41.66
CA SER A 211 -2.06 40.74 40.52
C SER A 211 -2.77 39.42 40.79
N ILE A 212 -3.56 38.94 39.83
CA ILE A 212 -4.17 37.60 39.90
C ILE A 212 -3.11 36.50 39.95
N GLU A 213 -1.99 36.65 39.23
CA GLU A 213 -0.86 35.70 39.26
C GLU A 213 -0.15 35.61 40.61
N GLY A 214 -0.34 36.60 41.49
CA GLY A 214 0.18 36.54 42.87
C GLY A 214 -0.80 35.98 43.89
N LEU A 215 -2.04 35.70 43.48
CA LEU A 215 -3.04 34.99 44.28
C LEU A 215 -2.85 33.47 44.12
N PHE A 216 -2.69 33.01 42.88
CA PHE A 216 -2.54 31.59 42.52
C PHE A 216 -1.07 31.19 42.49
N SER A 217 -0.70 30.15 43.24
CA SER A 217 0.66 29.63 43.30
C SER A 217 0.93 28.56 42.24
N GLU A 218 -0.13 27.90 41.75
CA GLU A 218 -0.03 26.86 40.72
C GLU A 218 -0.89 27.21 39.50
N ASN A 219 -0.23 27.24 38.35
CA ASN A 219 -0.79 27.64 37.06
C ASN A 219 -0.67 26.52 36.01
N ASP A 220 0.16 25.49 36.26
CA ASP A 220 0.19 24.26 35.47
C ASP A 220 -0.75 23.21 36.06
N LEU A 221 -1.78 22.87 35.29
CA LEU A 221 -2.77 21.87 35.69
C LEU A 221 -2.36 20.43 35.33
N GLY A 222 -1.15 20.26 34.80
CA GLY A 222 -0.62 18.99 34.32
C GLY A 222 -1.50 18.36 33.24
N GLU A 223 -1.65 17.03 33.27
CA GLU A 223 -2.40 16.32 32.25
C GLU A 223 -3.90 16.61 32.35
N VAL A 224 -4.49 17.04 31.23
CA VAL A 224 -5.93 17.35 31.11
C VAL A 224 -6.55 16.54 29.98
N VAL A 225 -7.62 15.82 30.31
CA VAL A 225 -8.40 14.99 29.37
C VAL A 225 -9.72 15.64 28.92
N ASP A 226 -10.14 16.73 29.57
CA ASP A 226 -11.36 17.48 29.27
C ASP A 226 -11.06 19.00 29.37
N LEU A 227 -11.20 19.70 28.25
CA LEU A 227 -10.84 21.11 28.09
C LEU A 227 -12.00 22.08 28.31
N ARG A 228 -13.19 21.59 28.70
CA ARG A 228 -14.35 22.45 28.99
C ARG A 228 -14.06 23.40 30.16
N GLU A 229 -14.58 24.63 30.08
CA GLU A 229 -14.38 25.69 31.07
C GLU A 229 -14.63 25.22 32.51
N ALA A 230 -15.74 24.50 32.75
CA ALA A 230 -16.06 23.97 34.08
C ALA A 230 -14.98 23.00 34.62
N ASN A 231 -14.37 22.17 33.77
CA ASN A 231 -13.33 21.23 34.19
C ASN A 231 -11.99 21.93 34.44
N ILE A 232 -11.62 22.89 33.59
CA ILE A 232 -10.43 23.74 33.81
C ILE A 232 -10.60 24.55 35.10
N SER A 233 -11.75 25.21 35.30
CA SER A 233 -12.10 25.95 36.51
C SER A 233 -11.99 25.10 37.78
N ASN A 234 -12.51 23.87 37.76
CA ASN A 234 -12.38 22.92 38.88
C ASN A 234 -10.93 22.50 39.12
N LYS A 235 -10.13 22.26 38.07
CA LYS A 235 -8.68 21.96 38.21
C LYS A 235 -7.89 23.14 38.77
N VAL A 236 -8.17 24.38 38.36
CA VAL A 236 -7.54 25.60 38.92
C VAL A 236 -7.82 25.71 40.42
N LYS A 237 -9.09 25.52 40.84
CA LYS A 237 -9.50 25.48 42.25
C LYS A 237 -8.77 24.37 43.03
N ALA A 238 -8.69 23.16 42.46
CA ALA A 238 -8.04 22.02 43.11
C ALA A 238 -6.51 22.17 43.24
N ALA A 239 -5.85 22.81 42.26
CA ALA A 239 -4.41 23.06 42.28
C ALA A 239 -3.98 24.14 43.30
N ASN A 240 -4.91 25.03 43.68
CA ASN A 240 -4.66 26.18 44.56
C ASN A 240 -5.46 26.05 45.87
N ASN A 241 -5.27 24.94 46.58
CA ASN A 241 -6.03 24.58 47.78
C ASN A 241 -5.82 25.54 48.98
N HIS A 242 -4.75 26.35 48.98
CA HIS A 242 -4.52 27.44 49.94
C HIS A 242 -5.52 28.60 49.79
N LEU A 243 -6.25 28.66 48.67
CA LEU A 243 -7.32 29.64 48.41
C LEU A 243 -8.69 28.98 48.63
N ALA A 244 -8.96 28.49 49.85
CA ALA A 244 -10.20 27.77 50.16
C ALA A 244 -11.47 28.56 49.74
N PHE A 245 -11.48 29.88 49.93
CA PHE A 245 -12.58 30.77 49.51
C PHE A 245 -12.86 30.72 47.99
N ALA A 246 -11.84 30.53 47.15
CA ALA A 246 -12.02 30.44 45.70
C ALA A 246 -12.76 29.17 45.28
N SER A 247 -12.94 28.19 46.18
CA SER A 247 -13.78 27.01 45.96
C SER A 247 -15.29 27.29 46.15
N GLU A 248 -15.66 28.41 46.77
CA GLU A 248 -17.07 28.79 46.96
C GLU A 248 -17.77 29.06 45.62
N LYS A 249 -19.11 28.99 45.64
CA LYS A 249 -19.95 29.15 44.44
C LYS A 249 -19.95 30.57 43.88
N GLU A 250 -19.61 31.55 44.71
CA GLU A 250 -19.58 32.96 44.33
C GLU A 250 -18.37 33.29 43.46
N TYR A 251 -17.32 32.45 43.51
CA TYR A 251 -16.09 32.60 42.72
C TYR A 251 -16.11 31.67 41.50
N GLU A 252 -16.00 32.26 40.31
CA GLU A 252 -16.02 31.54 39.03
C GLU A 252 -14.78 31.89 38.19
N PHE A 253 -14.10 30.88 37.64
CA PHE A 253 -13.09 31.07 36.60
C PHE A 253 -13.74 30.91 35.24
N LYS A 254 -13.56 31.91 34.36
CA LYS A 254 -14.09 31.91 32.99
C LYS A 254 -12.99 32.22 32.00
N PHE A 255 -13.07 31.65 30.80
CA PHE A 255 -12.08 31.91 29.75
C PHE A 255 -12.16 33.38 29.30
N VAL A 256 -11.00 34.01 29.10
CA VAL A 256 -10.94 35.37 28.53
C VAL A 256 -11.44 35.38 27.10
N ASP A 257 -11.01 34.38 26.33
CA ASP A 257 -11.51 34.05 25.00
C ASP A 257 -11.41 32.54 24.81
N ALA A 258 -12.54 31.88 24.57
CA ALA A 258 -12.60 30.45 24.31
C ALA A 258 -12.04 30.08 22.92
N ALA A 259 -12.04 30.99 21.95
CA ALA A 259 -11.45 30.76 20.63
C ALA A 259 -9.91 30.80 20.66
N ALA A 260 -9.32 31.52 21.62
CA ALA A 260 -7.88 31.55 21.87
C ALA A 260 -7.38 30.37 22.71
N GLN A 261 -8.24 29.42 23.10
CA GLN A 261 -7.83 28.22 23.83
C GLN A 261 -6.92 27.33 22.95
N SER A 262 -5.82 26.86 23.54
CA SER A 262 -4.87 25.95 22.89
C SER A 262 -4.77 24.63 23.66
N PRO A 263 -4.21 23.56 23.06
CA PRO A 263 -3.96 22.30 23.77
C PRO A 263 -2.90 22.39 24.89
N ASN A 264 -2.20 23.53 24.98
CA ASN A 264 -1.11 23.78 25.93
C ASN A 264 -1.51 24.77 27.05
N GLY A 265 -2.71 25.36 26.98
CA GLY A 265 -3.12 26.40 27.90
C GLY A 265 -4.24 27.33 27.41
N VAL A 266 -4.76 28.12 28.35
CA VAL A 266 -5.83 29.11 28.15
C VAL A 266 -5.64 30.29 29.14
N LYS A 267 -6.22 31.45 28.82
CA LYS A 267 -6.27 32.57 29.77
C LYS A 267 -7.61 32.56 30.50
N VAL A 268 -7.60 32.68 31.82
CA VAL A 268 -8.82 32.71 32.65
C VAL A 268 -8.92 34.00 33.45
N ASN A 269 -10.14 34.51 33.60
CA ASN A 269 -10.49 35.63 34.46
C ASN A 269 -11.16 35.10 35.75
N LEU A 270 -10.95 35.78 36.87
CA LEU A 270 -11.69 35.54 38.10
C LEU A 270 -12.93 36.44 38.18
N TYR A 271 -14.08 35.83 38.46
CA TYR A 271 -15.33 36.51 38.75
C TYR A 271 -15.73 36.26 40.20
N TYR A 272 -16.32 37.27 40.84
CA TYR A 272 -16.96 37.16 42.15
C TYR A 272 -18.39 37.71 42.04
N ASN A 273 -19.39 36.93 42.46
CA ASN A 273 -20.82 37.24 42.32
C ASN A 273 -21.19 37.72 40.90
N GLY A 274 -20.64 37.04 39.89
CA GLY A 274 -20.85 37.35 38.47
C GLY A 274 -20.13 38.60 37.93
N GLN A 275 -19.35 39.32 38.75
CA GLN A 275 -18.57 40.49 38.33
C GLN A 275 -17.08 40.17 38.19
N LEU A 276 -16.50 40.60 37.06
CA LEU A 276 -15.06 40.46 36.77
C LEU A 276 -14.24 41.20 37.82
N GLN A 277 -13.34 40.49 38.48
CA GLN A 277 -12.41 41.07 39.44
C GLN A 277 -11.25 41.74 38.70
N LYS A 278 -10.98 43.00 39.06
CA LYS A 278 -9.95 43.82 38.42
C LYS A 278 -8.76 43.98 39.35
N PHE A 279 -7.60 43.65 38.81
CA PHE A 279 -6.30 43.76 39.48
C PHE A 279 -5.51 44.92 38.83
N ASP A 280 -4.59 45.52 39.59
CA ASP A 280 -3.83 46.70 39.14
C ASP A 280 -2.82 46.37 38.02
N ASP A 281 -2.27 45.14 38.01
CA ASP A 281 -1.35 44.63 36.98
C ASP A 281 -2.10 43.97 35.81
N ALA A 282 -2.44 42.68 35.97
CA ALA A 282 -3.18 41.89 34.98
C ALA A 282 -4.39 41.21 35.66
N SER A 283 -5.54 41.27 35.00
CA SER A 283 -6.80 40.68 35.51
C SER A 283 -7.10 39.28 34.95
N PHE A 284 -6.16 38.69 34.21
CA PHE A 284 -6.22 37.33 33.68
C PHE A 284 -5.04 36.50 34.17
N LEU A 285 -5.28 35.21 34.40
CA LEU A 285 -4.31 34.20 34.77
C LEU A 285 -3.96 33.35 33.55
N ASN A 286 -2.67 33.15 33.30
CA ASN A 286 -2.19 32.25 32.24
C ASN A 286 -2.15 30.82 32.78
N ILE A 287 -3.11 29.99 32.38
CA ILE A 287 -3.17 28.58 32.76
C ILE A 287 -2.49 27.73 31.70
N THR A 288 -1.54 26.89 32.12
CA THR A 288 -0.90 25.86 31.29
C THR A 288 -1.42 24.47 31.61
N TYR A 289 -1.35 23.57 30.64
CA TYR A 289 -1.64 22.15 30.79
C TYR A 289 -1.10 21.38 29.59
N ASN A 290 -1.04 20.06 29.68
CA ASN A 290 -0.76 19.19 28.53
C ASN A 290 -1.92 18.24 28.26
N VAL A 291 -2.33 18.15 26.99
CA VAL A 291 -3.19 17.05 26.52
C VAL A 291 -2.35 15.86 26.08
N SER A 292 -2.81 14.64 26.36
CA SER A 292 -2.10 13.42 25.98
C SER A 292 -2.76 12.65 24.83
N SER A 293 -4.05 12.89 24.53
CA SER A 293 -4.81 12.23 23.45
C SER A 293 -5.29 13.25 22.41
N ILE A 294 -5.32 12.83 21.14
CA ILE A 294 -5.94 13.62 20.06
C ILE A 294 -7.47 13.73 20.19
N GLU A 295 -8.11 12.78 20.89
CA GLU A 295 -9.56 12.76 21.17
C GLU A 295 -9.99 13.93 22.08
N THR A 296 -9.08 14.43 22.92
CA THR A 296 -9.32 15.57 23.83
C THR A 296 -9.44 16.90 23.06
N ILE A 297 -8.89 17.00 21.85
CA ILE A 297 -8.82 18.24 21.07
C ILE A 297 -9.57 18.19 19.74
N ILE A 298 -9.85 17.00 19.20
CA ILE A 298 -10.79 16.78 18.09
C ILE A 298 -12.07 16.17 18.68
N THR A 299 -13.01 17.02 19.08
CA THR A 299 -14.27 16.63 19.73
C THR A 299 -15.45 16.62 18.77
N ASN A 300 -15.42 17.45 17.71
CA ASN A 300 -16.42 17.43 16.64
C ASN A 300 -15.99 16.45 15.54
N LEU A 301 -16.57 15.25 15.60
CA LEU A 301 -16.27 14.13 14.71
C LEU A 301 -17.07 14.15 13.39
N ASN A 302 -18.09 15.00 13.26
CA ASN A 302 -18.89 15.09 12.04
C ASN A 302 -18.50 16.33 11.25
N LEU A 303 -17.80 16.12 10.14
CA LEU A 303 -17.33 17.18 9.26
C LEU A 303 -18.43 17.75 8.35
N GLY A 304 -19.58 17.08 8.28
CA GLY A 304 -20.64 17.41 7.34
C GLY A 304 -20.24 17.14 5.89
N GLU A 305 -20.60 18.04 4.99
CA GLU A 305 -20.22 17.94 3.58
C GLU A 305 -18.81 18.47 3.33
N ILE A 306 -18.00 17.71 2.60
CA ILE A 306 -16.66 18.09 2.14
C ILE A 306 -16.54 17.99 0.62
N ASN A 307 -15.67 18.80 0.03
CA ASN A 307 -15.51 18.90 -1.43
C ASN A 307 -14.69 17.75 -2.03
N SER A 308 -13.77 17.16 -1.27
CA SER A 308 -12.90 16.05 -1.71
C SER A 308 -12.47 15.17 -0.55
N ILE A 309 -12.09 13.92 -0.84
CA ILE A 309 -11.37 13.02 0.06
C ILE A 309 -9.90 13.40 0.27
N SER A 310 -9.41 14.51 -0.28
CA SER A 310 -8.02 14.91 -0.11
C SER A 310 -7.68 15.07 1.38
N SER A 311 -6.49 14.60 1.79
CA SER A 311 -6.06 14.72 3.19
C SER A 311 -6.02 16.18 3.66
N GLU A 312 -5.75 17.11 2.74
CA GLU A 312 -5.74 18.55 2.99
C GLU A 312 -7.16 19.08 3.26
N ASP A 313 -8.15 18.77 2.41
CA ASP A 313 -9.54 19.20 2.61
C ASP A 313 -10.14 18.62 3.89
N ILE A 314 -9.85 17.34 4.18
CA ILE A 314 -10.28 16.69 5.43
C ILE A 314 -9.66 17.41 6.63
N LEU A 315 -8.35 17.66 6.64
CA LEU A 315 -7.66 18.33 7.75
C LEU A 315 -8.10 19.79 7.91
N ASN A 316 -8.27 20.54 6.82
CA ASN A 316 -8.79 21.91 6.84
C ASN A 316 -10.20 21.94 7.45
N LYS A 317 -11.05 20.97 7.11
CA LYS A 317 -12.39 20.86 7.70
C LYS A 317 -12.35 20.49 9.19
N VAL A 318 -11.49 19.54 9.58
CA VAL A 318 -11.24 19.17 10.99
C VAL A 318 -10.81 20.40 11.79
N ILE A 319 -9.83 21.17 11.31
CA ILE A 319 -9.34 22.40 11.93
C ILE A 319 -10.47 23.43 12.08
N SER A 320 -11.25 23.66 11.02
CA SER A 320 -12.34 24.64 11.05
C SER A 320 -13.46 24.31 12.06
N LEU A 321 -13.66 23.04 12.37
CA LEU A 321 -14.68 22.56 13.30
C LEU A 321 -14.14 22.27 14.72
N ASN A 322 -12.82 22.27 14.89
CA ASN A 322 -12.14 22.03 16.16
C ASN A 322 -11.06 23.11 16.39
N PRO A 323 -11.45 24.36 16.77
CA PRO A 323 -10.51 25.48 16.87
C PRO A 323 -9.33 25.23 17.84
N ILE A 324 -9.56 24.49 18.93
CA ILE A 324 -8.50 24.09 19.88
C ILE A 324 -7.41 23.26 19.17
N PHE A 325 -7.81 22.31 18.31
CA PHE A 325 -6.88 21.57 17.47
C PHE A 325 -6.20 22.49 16.43
N GLY A 326 -6.93 23.46 15.87
CA GLY A 326 -6.40 24.52 15.02
C GLY A 326 -5.30 25.38 15.67
N ASN A 327 -5.33 25.54 16.99
CA ASN A 327 -4.32 26.26 17.77
C ASN A 327 -3.16 25.35 18.25
N TYR A 328 -3.02 24.12 17.73
CA TYR A 328 -1.96 23.22 18.17
C TYR A 328 -0.63 23.46 17.45
N ASN A 329 0.40 23.86 18.20
CA ASN A 329 1.76 24.11 17.66
C ASN A 329 2.39 22.93 16.90
N ALA A 330 1.93 21.69 17.15
CA ALA A 330 2.38 20.50 16.44
C ALA A 330 1.37 19.99 15.37
N LEU A 331 0.48 20.85 14.86
CA LEU A 331 -0.45 20.55 13.75
C LEU A 331 0.23 19.85 12.56
N LYS A 332 1.44 20.29 12.19
CA LYS A 332 2.26 19.72 11.10
C LYS A 332 2.62 18.24 11.27
N ASN A 333 2.49 17.70 12.49
CA ASN A 333 2.72 16.28 12.78
C ASN A 333 1.44 15.43 12.64
N THR A 334 0.33 16.04 12.19
CA THR A 334 -0.94 15.36 11.94
C THR A 334 -0.91 14.67 10.58
N THR A 335 -1.40 13.43 10.52
CA THR A 335 -1.58 12.69 9.27
C THR A 335 -2.94 12.01 9.24
N VAL A 336 -3.58 12.00 8.06
CA VAL A 336 -4.73 11.16 7.75
C VAL A 336 -4.21 9.77 7.41
N LYS A 337 -4.51 8.77 8.24
CA LYS A 337 -3.97 7.40 8.12
C LYS A 337 -4.77 6.48 7.21
N SER A 338 -6.08 6.69 7.17
CA SER A 338 -7.03 5.90 6.36
C SER A 338 -8.16 6.81 5.91
N ILE A 339 -8.69 6.54 4.72
CA ILE A 339 -9.71 7.34 4.04
C ILE A 339 -10.69 6.35 3.39
N GLY A 340 -11.92 6.33 3.89
CA GLY A 340 -13.05 5.55 3.38
C GLY A 340 -14.12 6.44 2.74
N LEU A 341 -15.20 5.84 2.22
CA LEU A 341 -16.25 6.55 1.47
C LEU A 341 -16.91 7.71 2.23
N ASN A 342 -16.99 7.61 3.56
CA ASN A 342 -17.71 8.53 4.46
C ASN A 342 -16.96 8.83 5.76
N SER A 343 -15.69 8.43 5.88
CA SER A 343 -14.92 8.57 7.12
C SER A 343 -13.41 8.56 6.86
N ALA A 344 -12.65 9.20 7.75
CA ALA A 344 -11.19 9.16 7.74
C ALA A 344 -10.63 9.08 9.16
N VAL A 345 -9.42 8.55 9.28
CA VAL A 345 -8.74 8.38 10.57
C VAL A 345 -7.61 9.39 10.71
N ILE A 346 -7.72 10.29 11.68
CA ILE A 346 -6.77 11.34 11.99
C ILE A 346 -5.85 10.88 13.14
N SER A 347 -4.56 11.17 13.01
CA SER A 347 -3.55 10.88 14.05
C SER A 347 -2.51 11.99 14.10
N ASN A 348 -1.87 12.20 15.25
CA ASN A 348 -0.73 13.10 15.38
C ASN A 348 0.39 12.38 16.13
N THR A 349 1.64 12.47 15.67
CA THR A 349 2.74 11.68 16.27
C THR A 349 3.09 12.08 17.71
N ASN A 350 2.63 13.24 18.17
CA ASN A 350 2.91 13.77 19.51
C ASN A 350 1.78 13.45 20.51
N LEU A 351 0.69 12.82 20.06
CA LEU A 351 -0.49 12.52 20.86
C LEU A 351 -0.81 11.02 20.78
N LYS A 352 -1.42 10.49 21.86
CA LYS A 352 -1.97 9.14 21.91
C LYS A 352 -3.29 9.07 21.14
N SER A 353 -3.74 7.84 20.89
CA SER A 353 -4.99 7.50 20.19
C SER A 353 -5.03 7.96 18.72
N GLN A 354 -6.14 7.69 18.06
CA GLN A 354 -6.49 8.15 16.71
C GLN A 354 -7.97 8.49 16.71
N VAL A 355 -8.38 9.48 15.92
CA VAL A 355 -9.77 9.94 15.87
C VAL A 355 -10.36 9.62 14.50
N THR A 356 -11.46 8.86 14.47
CA THR A 356 -12.26 8.68 13.25
C THR A 356 -13.24 9.84 13.12
N VAL A 357 -13.11 10.59 12.02
CA VAL A 357 -14.04 11.65 11.62
C VAL A 357 -14.92 11.15 10.47
N ASN A 358 -16.17 11.58 10.45
CA ASN A 358 -17.17 11.21 9.46
C ASN A 358 -17.52 12.41 8.55
N TYR A 359 -17.81 12.15 7.28
CA TYR A 359 -18.15 13.17 6.29
C TYR A 359 -19.09 12.62 5.21
N VAL A 360 -19.62 13.54 4.40
CA VAL A 360 -20.39 13.24 3.19
C VAL A 360 -19.71 13.91 2.00
N ILE A 361 -19.55 13.18 0.91
CA ILE A 361 -19.13 13.73 -0.38
C ILE A 361 -20.26 13.50 -1.36
N LYS A 362 -20.79 14.57 -1.95
CA LYS A 362 -21.84 14.48 -2.96
C LYS A 362 -21.28 14.39 -4.37
N ASN A 363 -20.19 15.09 -4.69
CA ASN A 363 -19.69 15.19 -6.06
C ASN A 363 -18.66 14.10 -6.36
N LEU A 364 -18.82 13.41 -7.50
CA LEU A 364 -17.92 12.31 -7.90
C LEU A 364 -16.45 12.77 -8.07
N SER A 365 -16.24 13.99 -8.54
CA SER A 365 -14.92 14.64 -8.64
C SER A 365 -14.22 14.82 -7.29
N GLY A 366 -14.97 14.87 -6.19
CA GLY A 366 -14.42 14.89 -4.84
C GLY A 366 -13.92 13.52 -4.37
N LEU A 367 -14.54 12.45 -4.87
CA LEU A 367 -14.27 11.08 -4.45
C LEU A 367 -13.10 10.44 -5.22
N LEU A 368 -12.94 10.78 -6.50
CA LEU A 368 -12.03 10.07 -7.40
C LEU A 368 -10.80 10.93 -7.74
N LEU A 369 -9.68 10.61 -7.09
CA LEU A 369 -8.42 11.34 -7.26
C LEU A 369 -7.62 10.90 -8.51
N SER A 370 -7.88 9.70 -9.06
CA SER A 370 -7.28 9.25 -10.33
C SER A 370 -8.32 8.98 -11.41
N THR A 371 -8.10 9.60 -12.58
CA THR A 371 -8.86 9.41 -13.83
C THR A 371 -8.14 8.58 -14.90
N ASP A 372 -6.89 8.18 -14.64
CA ASP A 372 -6.17 7.16 -15.43
C ASP A 372 -6.33 5.81 -14.72
N ILE A 373 -6.76 4.80 -15.48
CA ILE A 373 -7.05 3.44 -14.98
C ILE A 373 -6.13 2.38 -15.58
N SER A 374 -4.99 2.78 -16.15
CA SER A 374 -4.00 1.87 -16.76
C SER A 374 -4.54 1.10 -17.98
N ASP A 375 -3.83 0.04 -18.37
CA ASP A 375 -4.10 -0.73 -19.58
C ASP A 375 -5.21 -1.78 -19.38
N VAL A 376 -6.15 -1.86 -20.33
CA VAL A 376 -7.06 -3.00 -20.49
C VAL A 376 -6.41 -4.07 -21.37
N GLU A 377 -6.39 -5.31 -20.91
CA GLU A 377 -6.10 -6.49 -21.72
C GLU A 377 -7.41 -7.24 -22.06
N ASN A 378 -7.43 -7.98 -23.17
CA ASN A 378 -8.59 -8.75 -23.65
C ASN A 378 -9.88 -7.91 -23.81
N TYR A 379 -9.77 -6.75 -24.48
CA TYR A 379 -10.89 -5.83 -24.66
C TYR A 379 -11.99 -6.41 -25.58
N ASN A 380 -13.17 -6.67 -25.02
CA ASN A 380 -14.34 -7.04 -25.79
C ASN A 380 -15.11 -5.79 -26.27
N SER A 381 -14.91 -5.41 -27.53
CA SER A 381 -15.63 -4.28 -28.16
C SER A 381 -17.11 -4.58 -28.44
N SER A 382 -17.53 -5.85 -28.42
CA SER A 382 -18.84 -6.32 -28.86
C SER A 382 -19.83 -6.56 -27.71
N SER A 383 -19.33 -6.83 -26.50
CA SER A 383 -20.13 -7.05 -25.28
C SER A 383 -19.95 -5.88 -24.32
N SER A 384 -20.98 -5.02 -24.18
CA SER A 384 -20.94 -3.90 -23.23
C SER A 384 -20.74 -4.38 -21.79
N THR A 385 -21.39 -5.48 -21.40
CA THR A 385 -21.29 -6.04 -20.05
C THR A 385 -19.87 -6.48 -19.69
N GLU A 386 -19.17 -7.18 -20.58
CA GLU A 386 -17.79 -7.62 -20.32
C GLU A 386 -16.82 -6.44 -20.32
N ARG A 387 -16.97 -5.53 -21.29
CA ARG A 387 -16.22 -4.27 -21.38
C ARG A 387 -16.33 -3.45 -20.09
N ASP A 388 -17.55 -3.22 -19.64
CA ASP A 388 -17.84 -2.34 -18.51
C ASP A 388 -17.36 -2.98 -17.20
N ASN A 389 -17.48 -4.29 -17.05
CA ASN A 389 -16.89 -5.03 -15.93
C ASN A 389 -15.35 -4.93 -15.89
N ALA A 390 -14.68 -5.01 -17.04
CA ALA A 390 -13.23 -4.85 -17.13
C ALA A 390 -12.79 -3.43 -16.74
N LEU A 391 -13.48 -2.40 -17.25
CA LEU A 391 -13.22 -1.00 -16.91
C LEU A 391 -13.49 -0.71 -15.41
N ILE A 392 -14.59 -1.22 -14.85
CA ILE A 392 -14.93 -1.08 -13.41
C ILE A 392 -13.86 -1.72 -12.51
N LYS A 393 -13.33 -2.89 -12.89
CA LYS A 393 -12.24 -3.54 -12.14
C LYS A 393 -10.99 -2.65 -12.08
N LEU A 394 -10.64 -1.99 -13.19
CA LEU A 394 -9.51 -1.07 -13.25
C LEU A 394 -9.79 0.24 -12.50
N ILE A 395 -10.99 0.81 -12.60
CA ILE A 395 -11.42 1.98 -11.80
C ILE A 395 -11.24 1.73 -10.31
N LYS A 396 -11.68 0.56 -9.80
CA LYS A 396 -11.50 0.15 -8.41
C LYS A 396 -10.03 -0.09 -8.03
N THR A 397 -9.21 -0.54 -8.98
CA THR A 397 -7.76 -0.70 -8.75
C THR A 397 -7.06 0.65 -8.63
N ALA A 398 -7.43 1.62 -9.47
CA ALA A 398 -6.89 2.99 -9.43
C ALA A 398 -7.45 3.82 -8.26
N ASN A 399 -8.66 3.53 -7.78
CA ASN A 399 -9.32 4.21 -6.66
C ASN A 399 -9.84 3.18 -5.64
N PRO A 400 -8.97 2.61 -4.76
CA PRO A 400 -9.31 1.50 -3.86
C PRO A 400 -10.47 1.77 -2.88
N ILE A 401 -10.75 3.04 -2.59
CA ILE A 401 -11.92 3.50 -1.81
C ILE A 401 -13.26 3.01 -2.37
N LEU A 402 -13.30 2.67 -3.67
CA LEU A 402 -14.50 2.16 -4.35
C LEU A 402 -14.69 0.65 -4.23
N ASN A 403 -13.78 -0.08 -3.57
CA ASN A 403 -13.92 -1.54 -3.43
C ASN A 403 -15.22 -1.93 -2.72
N ASP A 404 -15.64 -1.13 -1.72
CA ASP A 404 -16.84 -1.32 -0.92
C ASP A 404 -18.16 -1.04 -1.68
N LEU A 405 -18.10 -0.36 -2.83
CA LEU A 405 -19.27 -0.12 -3.68
C LEU A 405 -19.56 -1.32 -4.58
N SER A 406 -20.84 -1.66 -4.81
CA SER A 406 -21.17 -2.70 -5.79
C SER A 406 -20.78 -2.26 -7.20
N SER A 407 -20.31 -3.18 -8.05
CA SER A 407 -20.03 -2.85 -9.46
C SER A 407 -21.29 -2.37 -10.19
N SER A 408 -22.48 -2.84 -9.78
CA SER A 408 -23.78 -2.37 -10.29
C SER A 408 -24.13 -0.92 -9.93
N SER A 409 -23.41 -0.28 -9.00
CA SER A 409 -23.56 1.15 -8.71
C SER A 409 -22.79 2.03 -9.70
N MET A 410 -21.86 1.46 -10.48
CA MET A 410 -20.99 2.18 -11.40
C MET A 410 -21.50 2.02 -12.84
N ASN A 411 -21.79 3.13 -13.50
CA ASN A 411 -22.31 3.13 -14.86
C ASN A 411 -21.25 3.69 -15.82
N ILE A 412 -20.87 2.87 -16.80
CA ILE A 412 -19.98 3.27 -17.88
C ILE A 412 -20.83 3.73 -19.07
N SER A 413 -20.53 4.90 -19.60
CA SER A 413 -21.26 5.50 -20.72
C SER A 413 -20.31 6.20 -21.69
N SER A 414 -20.81 6.57 -22.88
CA SER A 414 -20.07 7.39 -23.85
C SER A 414 -18.67 6.88 -24.20
N VAL A 415 -18.49 5.55 -24.27
CA VAL A 415 -17.20 4.94 -24.62
C VAL A 415 -16.80 5.32 -26.04
N LYS A 416 -15.64 5.96 -26.18
CA LYS A 416 -15.01 6.34 -27.44
C LYS A 416 -13.70 5.58 -27.58
N LEU A 417 -13.54 4.90 -28.71
CA LEU A 417 -12.34 4.16 -29.06
C LEU A 417 -11.56 4.92 -30.13
N ASN A 418 -10.24 4.88 -30.03
CA ASN A 418 -9.38 5.36 -31.11
C ASN A 418 -9.38 4.31 -32.23
N SER A 419 -9.79 4.71 -33.43
CA SER A 419 -9.78 3.88 -34.64
C SER A 419 -8.48 3.95 -35.44
N SER A 420 -7.56 4.85 -35.07
CA SER A 420 -6.29 5.09 -35.76
C SER A 420 -5.16 4.29 -35.09
N PHE A 421 -5.07 3.01 -35.43
CA PHE A 421 -3.98 2.12 -35.04
C PHE A 421 -3.70 1.06 -36.12
N GLY A 422 -2.44 0.62 -36.21
CA GLY A 422 -1.92 -0.30 -37.22
C GLY A 422 -1.70 -1.73 -36.72
N LEU A 423 -1.00 -2.51 -37.55
CA LEU A 423 -0.66 -3.91 -37.27
C LEU A 423 0.49 -4.08 -36.27
N THR A 424 1.28 -3.04 -36.03
CA THR A 424 2.47 -3.04 -35.15
C THR A 424 2.20 -2.51 -33.75
N ASP A 425 1.06 -1.86 -33.52
CA ASP A 425 0.85 -1.07 -32.32
C ASP A 425 0.39 -1.97 -31.16
N GLU A 426 1.29 -2.21 -30.19
CA GLU A 426 0.96 -2.95 -28.97
C GLU A 426 -0.13 -2.25 -28.13
N TYR A 427 -0.21 -0.92 -28.22
CA TYR A 427 -1.11 -0.09 -27.41
C TYR A 427 -2.01 0.80 -28.27
N ILE A 428 -3.32 0.64 -28.14
CA ILE A 428 -4.30 1.61 -28.65
C ILE A 428 -4.50 2.66 -27.56
N SER A 429 -3.94 3.85 -27.77
CA SER A 429 -4.06 4.99 -26.85
C SER A 429 -5.15 5.98 -27.30
N GLY A 430 -5.61 6.82 -26.38
CA GLY A 430 -6.61 7.87 -26.68
C GLY A 430 -8.07 7.39 -26.60
N ASN A 431 -8.34 6.25 -25.95
CA ASN A 431 -9.71 5.84 -25.64
C ASN A 431 -10.21 6.56 -24.39
N SER A 432 -11.51 6.80 -24.32
CA SER A 432 -12.14 7.47 -23.18
C SER A 432 -13.55 6.92 -22.91
N PHE A 433 -14.04 7.07 -21.68
CA PHE A 433 -15.44 6.85 -21.33
C PHE A 433 -15.87 7.81 -20.22
N VAL A 434 -17.17 7.85 -19.94
CA VAL A 434 -17.76 8.66 -18.88
C VAL A 434 -18.32 7.74 -17.79
N LEU A 435 -17.82 7.91 -16.57
CA LEU A 435 -18.27 7.23 -15.36
C LEU A 435 -19.32 8.07 -14.62
N SER A 436 -20.39 7.42 -14.17
CA SER A 436 -21.23 7.91 -13.07
C SER A 436 -21.36 6.83 -11.99
N ILE A 437 -21.60 7.24 -10.75
CA ILE A 437 -21.84 6.32 -9.63
C ILE A 437 -23.15 6.68 -8.95
N SER A 438 -24.04 5.70 -8.79
CA SER A 438 -25.33 5.84 -8.12
C SER A 438 -25.14 6.36 -6.69
N GLY A 439 -25.86 7.43 -6.34
CA GLY A 439 -25.72 8.12 -5.05
C GLY A 439 -24.74 9.30 -5.06
N TYR A 440 -23.98 9.50 -6.14
CA TYR A 440 -23.09 10.65 -6.33
C TYR A 440 -23.53 11.53 -7.50
N ASN A 441 -23.29 12.83 -7.36
CA ASN A 441 -23.58 13.86 -8.35
C ASN A 441 -22.46 14.01 -9.38
N GLY A 442 -22.86 14.34 -10.61
CA GLY A 442 -21.95 14.59 -11.72
C GLY A 442 -21.45 13.33 -12.41
N THR A 443 -20.51 13.51 -13.32
CA THR A 443 -19.84 12.43 -14.07
C THR A 443 -18.36 12.77 -14.23
N LEU A 444 -17.51 11.77 -14.46
CA LEU A 444 -16.09 11.96 -14.74
C LEU A 444 -15.71 11.29 -16.06
N SER A 445 -14.90 11.99 -16.86
CA SER A 445 -14.28 11.42 -18.05
C SER A 445 -12.98 10.72 -17.65
N TYR A 446 -12.89 9.44 -18.01
CA TYR A 446 -11.73 8.59 -17.81
C TYR A 446 -11.05 8.32 -19.14
N THR A 447 -9.72 8.18 -19.10
CA THR A 447 -8.91 7.72 -20.24
C THR A 447 -8.33 6.34 -19.95
N PHE A 448 -8.18 5.53 -21.00
CA PHE A 448 -7.58 4.21 -20.89
C PHE A 448 -6.87 3.80 -22.20
N LYS A 449 -5.95 2.85 -22.08
CA LYS A 449 -5.30 2.20 -23.22
C LYS A 449 -5.81 0.77 -23.35
N ILE A 450 -5.83 0.26 -24.58
CA ILE A 450 -6.03 -1.16 -24.82
C ILE A 450 -4.68 -1.75 -25.21
N LYS A 451 -4.22 -2.73 -24.43
CA LYS A 451 -2.97 -3.46 -24.65
C LYS A 451 -3.28 -4.76 -25.39
N ARG A 452 -2.71 -4.88 -26.58
CA ARG A 452 -2.90 -6.00 -27.51
C ARG A 452 -1.84 -7.07 -27.28
N ILE A 453 -2.16 -8.31 -27.63
CA ILE A 453 -1.25 -9.45 -27.56
C ILE A 453 -0.58 -9.62 -28.93
N ASN A 454 0.74 -9.78 -28.96
CA ASN A 454 1.44 -10.16 -30.20
C ASN A 454 1.01 -11.59 -30.59
N ILE A 455 0.50 -11.78 -31.81
CA ILE A 455 0.06 -13.10 -32.30
C ILE A 455 1.17 -14.17 -32.27
N GLU A 456 2.46 -13.78 -32.29
CA GLU A 456 3.59 -14.69 -32.09
C GLU A 456 3.59 -15.35 -30.70
N LYS A 457 3.23 -14.59 -29.66
CA LYS A 457 3.11 -15.11 -28.29
C LYS A 457 1.86 -15.99 -28.11
N PHE A 458 0.87 -15.84 -28.99
CA PHE A 458 -0.38 -16.61 -28.98
C PHE A 458 -0.27 -17.91 -29.78
N LEU A 459 0.45 -17.89 -30.91
CA LEU A 459 0.72 -19.04 -31.77
C LEU A 459 1.83 -19.92 -31.17
N LYS A 460 1.45 -20.80 -30.23
CA LYS A 460 2.31 -21.80 -29.57
C LYS A 460 3.14 -22.65 -30.55
N VAL A 461 2.63 -22.90 -31.75
CA VAL A 461 3.31 -23.70 -32.79
C VAL A 461 3.26 -22.96 -34.12
N THR A 462 4.44 -22.55 -34.60
CA THR A 462 4.65 -21.86 -35.89
C THR A 462 5.27 -22.76 -36.96
N ASP A 463 5.63 -24.00 -36.65
CA ASP A 463 6.08 -25.02 -37.60
C ASP A 463 5.15 -26.24 -37.54
N LEU A 464 4.47 -26.55 -38.65
CA LEU A 464 3.56 -27.71 -38.73
C LEU A 464 4.30 -28.99 -39.15
N GLY A 465 5.59 -28.91 -39.48
CA GLY A 465 6.40 -30.01 -39.99
C GLY A 465 6.03 -30.39 -41.42
N SER A 466 6.04 -31.69 -41.72
CA SER A 466 5.72 -32.22 -43.05
C SER A 466 4.22 -32.50 -43.19
N ILE A 467 3.56 -31.90 -44.19
CA ILE A 467 2.11 -32.03 -44.41
C ILE A 467 1.76 -32.26 -45.89
N TYR A 468 0.84 -33.20 -46.14
CA TYR A 468 0.00 -33.15 -47.33
C TYR A 468 -1.21 -32.24 -47.07
N TRP A 469 -1.65 -31.51 -48.10
CA TRP A 469 -2.82 -30.64 -48.12
C TRP A 469 -3.35 -30.51 -49.56
N ILE A 470 -4.62 -30.08 -49.72
CA ILE A 470 -5.24 -29.79 -51.03
C ILE A 470 -5.72 -28.34 -51.12
N ASN A 471 -6.22 -27.78 -50.01
CA ASN A 471 -6.80 -26.45 -49.94
C ASN A 471 -6.32 -25.71 -48.67
N SER A 472 -6.54 -24.39 -48.63
CA SER A 472 -6.12 -23.54 -47.49
C SER A 472 -6.79 -23.92 -46.17
N SER A 473 -8.05 -24.38 -46.19
CA SER A 473 -8.79 -24.77 -44.99
C SER A 473 -8.15 -25.95 -44.25
N GLU A 474 -7.56 -26.92 -44.96
CA GLU A 474 -6.82 -28.03 -44.33
C GLU A 474 -5.59 -27.56 -43.55
N ILE A 475 -4.90 -26.51 -44.02
CA ILE A 475 -3.74 -25.95 -43.30
C ILE A 475 -4.21 -25.10 -42.13
N ILE A 476 -5.24 -24.27 -42.32
CA ILE A 476 -5.83 -23.46 -41.24
C ILE A 476 -6.35 -24.35 -40.11
N GLN A 477 -7.00 -25.48 -40.44
CA GLN A 477 -7.42 -26.46 -39.44
C GLN A 477 -6.23 -27.08 -38.70
N LYS A 478 -5.14 -27.44 -39.40
CA LYS A 478 -3.90 -27.92 -38.74
C LYS A 478 -3.26 -26.88 -37.83
N ILE A 479 -3.32 -25.59 -38.17
CA ILE A 479 -2.87 -24.49 -37.28
C ILE A 479 -3.75 -24.46 -36.02
N LYS A 480 -5.08 -24.53 -36.19
CA LYS A 480 -6.03 -24.56 -35.06
C LYS A 480 -5.81 -25.76 -34.14
N ASP A 481 -5.72 -26.97 -34.70
CA ASP A 481 -5.49 -28.22 -33.97
C ASP A 481 -4.19 -28.19 -33.13
N ARG A 482 -3.15 -27.51 -33.63
CA ARG A 482 -1.85 -27.36 -32.94
C ARG A 482 -1.85 -26.29 -31.84
N ASN A 483 -2.70 -25.27 -31.93
CA ASN A 483 -2.70 -24.13 -31.00
C ASN A 483 -3.77 -24.25 -29.89
N GLY A 484 -4.83 -25.03 -30.12
CA GLY A 484 -5.81 -25.45 -29.12
C GLY A 484 -7.16 -24.72 -29.21
N ALA A 485 -8.03 -24.99 -28.23
CA ALA A 485 -9.42 -24.52 -28.23
C ALA A 485 -9.55 -22.98 -28.20
N ASP A 486 -8.59 -22.29 -27.57
CA ASP A 486 -8.60 -20.82 -27.43
C ASP A 486 -8.32 -20.08 -28.74
N PHE A 487 -7.95 -20.79 -29.83
CA PHE A 487 -7.54 -20.21 -31.10
C PHE A 487 -8.65 -19.39 -31.77
N ASN A 488 -8.58 -18.06 -31.60
CA ASN A 488 -9.52 -17.12 -32.21
C ASN A 488 -9.11 -16.82 -33.67
N GLN A 489 -9.73 -17.54 -34.59
CA GLN A 489 -9.53 -17.38 -36.04
C GLN A 489 -10.13 -16.06 -36.58
N ASP A 490 -11.17 -15.51 -35.95
CA ASP A 490 -11.95 -14.37 -36.48
C ASP A 490 -11.22 -13.02 -36.39
N GLU A 491 -10.19 -12.98 -35.54
CA GLU A 491 -9.25 -11.88 -35.34
C GLU A 491 -7.96 -12.02 -36.19
N MET A 492 -7.89 -13.02 -37.07
CA MET A 492 -6.70 -13.32 -37.89
C MET A 492 -7.01 -13.30 -39.39
N VAL A 493 -5.99 -12.98 -40.19
CA VAL A 493 -6.01 -13.03 -41.65
C VAL A 493 -4.89 -13.96 -42.11
N PHE A 494 -5.23 -14.91 -42.97
CA PHE A 494 -4.31 -15.92 -43.49
C PHE A 494 -3.98 -15.59 -44.95
N SER A 495 -2.69 -15.56 -45.31
CA SER A 495 -2.28 -15.46 -46.70
C SER A 495 -2.66 -16.72 -47.47
N THR A 496 -2.65 -16.64 -48.82
CA THR A 496 -2.64 -17.85 -49.64
C THR A 496 -1.44 -18.73 -49.22
N PRO A 497 -1.64 -20.03 -48.96
CA PRO A 497 -0.54 -20.93 -48.64
C PRO A 497 0.33 -21.25 -49.86
N ASN A 498 1.59 -21.60 -49.61
CA ASN A 498 2.53 -22.10 -50.62
C ASN A 498 3.18 -23.42 -50.16
N TYR A 499 4.19 -23.94 -50.87
CA TYR A 499 4.81 -25.22 -50.50
C TYR A 499 5.63 -25.25 -49.20
N THR A 500 6.01 -24.08 -48.68
CA THR A 500 6.92 -23.87 -47.55
C THR A 500 6.28 -23.20 -46.33
N GLY A 501 5.07 -22.65 -46.48
CA GLY A 501 4.42 -21.90 -45.41
C GLY A 501 3.26 -21.02 -45.86
N LEU A 502 2.72 -20.29 -44.87
CA LEU A 502 1.78 -19.19 -45.06
C LEU A 502 2.00 -18.11 -43.99
N GLN A 503 1.55 -16.90 -44.25
CA GLN A 503 1.59 -15.80 -43.29
C GLN A 503 0.25 -15.67 -42.57
N VAL A 504 0.30 -15.51 -41.25
CA VAL A 504 -0.84 -15.16 -40.39
C VAL A 504 -0.60 -13.74 -39.89
N THR A 505 -1.59 -12.87 -40.05
CA THR A 505 -1.54 -11.46 -39.69
C THR A 505 -2.71 -11.14 -38.80
N ALA A 506 -2.50 -10.35 -37.73
CA ALA A 506 -3.62 -9.84 -36.94
C ALA A 506 -4.56 -9.01 -37.83
N LYS A 507 -5.87 -9.12 -37.63
CA LYS A 507 -6.85 -8.37 -38.42
C LYS A 507 -6.69 -6.86 -38.22
N THR A 508 -6.75 -6.10 -39.32
CA THR A 508 -6.75 -4.63 -39.26
C THR A 508 -7.94 -4.16 -38.40
N GLY A 509 -7.65 -3.37 -37.36
CA GLY A 509 -8.67 -2.96 -36.37
C GLY A 509 -8.91 -3.95 -35.22
N SER A 510 -8.11 -5.02 -35.07
CA SER A 510 -8.21 -5.92 -33.92
C SER A 510 -7.82 -5.22 -32.62
N TYR A 511 -8.77 -5.11 -31.68
CA TYR A 511 -8.52 -4.60 -30.33
C TYR A 511 -7.76 -5.57 -29.42
N ASN A 512 -7.61 -6.84 -29.82
CA ASN A 512 -7.00 -7.88 -29.00
C ASN A 512 -5.62 -8.32 -29.46
N TYR A 513 -5.35 -8.27 -30.77
CA TYR A 513 -4.13 -8.85 -31.35
C TYR A 513 -3.38 -7.88 -32.27
N TYR A 514 -2.05 -7.97 -32.27
CA TYR A 514 -1.15 -7.27 -33.20
C TYR A 514 -0.06 -8.21 -33.74
N GLY A 515 0.63 -7.80 -34.79
CA GLY A 515 1.77 -8.51 -35.36
C GLY A 515 1.47 -9.39 -36.58
N VAL A 516 2.54 -10.03 -37.07
CA VAL A 516 2.59 -10.88 -38.26
C VAL A 516 3.49 -12.08 -37.95
N VAL A 517 3.05 -13.29 -38.28
CA VAL A 517 3.77 -14.55 -38.04
C VAL A 517 3.80 -15.39 -39.31
N ASN A 518 4.96 -15.93 -39.65
CA ASN A 518 5.09 -16.86 -40.76
C ASN A 518 5.02 -18.30 -40.23
N ILE A 519 3.94 -19.01 -40.57
CA ILE A 519 3.78 -20.44 -40.30
C ILE A 519 4.59 -21.21 -41.35
N LYS A 520 5.50 -22.06 -40.90
CA LYS A 520 6.35 -22.91 -41.75
C LYS A 520 5.80 -24.33 -41.82
N TYR A 521 6.03 -24.98 -42.96
CA TYR A 521 5.82 -26.41 -43.13
C TYR A 521 6.53 -26.88 -44.41
N THR A 522 6.68 -28.19 -44.59
CA THR A 522 7.11 -28.78 -45.87
C THR A 522 5.95 -29.52 -46.51
N THR A 523 5.62 -29.21 -47.77
CA THR A 523 4.58 -29.94 -48.49
C THR A 523 5.09 -31.31 -48.92
N THR A 524 4.54 -32.37 -48.35
CA THR A 524 4.83 -33.75 -48.74
C THR A 524 3.89 -34.17 -49.86
N PHE A 525 4.43 -34.37 -51.06
CA PHE A 525 3.65 -34.91 -52.19
C PHE A 525 3.52 -36.44 -52.12
N LYS A 526 4.53 -37.12 -51.57
CA LYS A 526 4.56 -38.58 -51.46
C LYS A 526 3.34 -39.15 -50.73
N LYS A 527 2.53 -39.93 -51.46
CA LYS A 527 1.45 -40.78 -50.95
C LYS A 527 1.75 -42.24 -51.21
N THR A 528 1.35 -43.12 -50.30
CA THR A 528 1.46 -44.59 -50.41
C THR A 528 0.14 -45.33 -50.23
N THR A 529 -0.95 -44.61 -49.92
CA THR A 529 -2.31 -45.13 -49.65
C THR A 529 -3.34 -44.03 -49.93
N GLY A 530 -4.62 -44.41 -50.09
CA GLY A 530 -5.73 -43.47 -50.28
C GLY A 530 -5.72 -42.84 -51.66
N PHE A 531 -5.59 -43.68 -52.69
CA PHE A 531 -5.58 -43.29 -54.10
C PHE A 531 -7.02 -43.21 -54.63
N ASN A 532 -7.37 -42.10 -55.27
CA ASN A 532 -8.70 -41.93 -55.83
C ASN A 532 -8.77 -42.61 -57.22
N LEU A 533 -9.11 -43.89 -57.22
CA LEU A 533 -9.41 -44.67 -58.43
C LEU A 533 -10.85 -44.41 -58.89
N ASN A 534 -11.01 -44.04 -60.16
CA ASN A 534 -12.29 -43.68 -60.77
C ASN A 534 -12.40 -44.19 -62.23
N ALA A 535 -13.60 -44.09 -62.80
CA ALA A 535 -13.87 -44.38 -64.22
C ALA A 535 -13.34 -45.75 -64.72
N ALA A 536 -13.55 -46.81 -63.93
CA ALA A 536 -13.26 -48.18 -64.36
C ALA A 536 -14.10 -48.61 -65.56
N THR A 537 -13.54 -49.51 -66.38
CA THR A 537 -14.21 -50.16 -67.52
C THR A 537 -13.75 -51.62 -67.57
N ASN A 538 -14.69 -52.55 -67.70
CA ASN A 538 -14.46 -54.01 -67.70
C ASN A 538 -13.63 -54.46 -66.47
N GLY A 539 -14.18 -54.22 -65.28
CA GLY A 539 -13.54 -54.54 -64.01
C GLY A 539 -14.20 -53.84 -62.83
N THR A 540 -13.69 -54.09 -61.62
CA THR A 540 -14.21 -53.58 -60.35
C THR A 540 -13.15 -52.81 -59.56
N ILE A 541 -13.55 -51.77 -58.82
CA ILE A 541 -12.66 -51.03 -57.90
C ILE A 541 -12.99 -51.44 -56.47
N SER A 542 -11.96 -51.73 -55.67
CA SER A 542 -12.06 -52.01 -54.24
C SER A 542 -10.92 -51.31 -53.51
N SER A 543 -11.24 -50.25 -52.76
CA SER A 543 -10.25 -49.38 -52.11
C SER A 543 -9.18 -48.90 -53.13
N ASP A 544 -7.89 -49.03 -52.81
CA ASP A 544 -6.75 -48.63 -53.65
C ASP A 544 -6.42 -49.65 -54.77
N THR A 545 -7.33 -50.59 -55.07
CA THR A 545 -7.17 -51.65 -56.07
C THR A 545 -8.24 -51.58 -57.17
N PHE A 546 -7.82 -51.84 -58.40
CA PHE A 546 -8.69 -52.17 -59.54
C PHE A 546 -8.45 -53.62 -59.98
N THR A 547 -9.50 -54.42 -60.11
CA THR A 547 -9.47 -55.75 -60.71
C THR A 547 -10.08 -55.68 -62.11
N ALA A 548 -9.27 -55.93 -63.13
CA ALA A 548 -9.63 -55.88 -64.54
C ALA A 548 -10.01 -57.26 -65.09
N ASP A 549 -11.15 -57.36 -65.74
CA ASP A 549 -11.65 -58.60 -66.35
C ASP A 549 -11.14 -58.69 -67.80
N GLN A 550 -10.28 -59.68 -68.09
CA GLN A 550 -9.53 -59.79 -69.35
C GLN A 550 -9.79 -61.11 -70.09
N GLY A 551 -11.07 -61.49 -70.16
CA GLY A 551 -11.52 -62.71 -70.84
C GLY A 551 -11.43 -62.65 -72.37
N VAL A 552 -11.06 -63.77 -72.99
CA VAL A 552 -11.15 -64.02 -74.44
C VAL A 552 -12.10 -65.19 -74.65
N TYR A 553 -13.29 -64.91 -75.19
CA TYR A 553 -14.36 -65.88 -75.32
C TYR A 553 -14.34 -66.54 -76.69
N GLY A 554 -14.28 -67.88 -76.70
CA GLY A 554 -14.41 -68.67 -77.91
C GLY A 554 -15.84 -68.59 -78.43
N ASN A 555 -15.99 -68.03 -79.62
CA ASN A 555 -17.26 -68.09 -80.34
C ASN A 555 -17.46 -69.52 -80.89
N GLY A 556 -18.71 -69.97 -80.97
CA GLY A 556 -19.03 -71.36 -81.32
C GLY A 556 -18.58 -71.79 -82.72
N LEU A 557 -18.87 -73.06 -83.08
CA LEU A 557 -18.40 -73.76 -84.28
C LEU A 557 -18.47 -73.00 -85.63
N TRP A 558 -19.32 -71.98 -85.74
CA TRP A 558 -19.61 -71.24 -86.98
C TRP A 558 -19.55 -69.71 -86.82
N GLY A 559 -18.95 -69.21 -85.72
CA GLY A 559 -18.87 -67.77 -85.42
C GLY A 559 -17.52 -67.13 -85.77
N SER A 560 -17.49 -65.80 -85.86
CA SER A 560 -16.22 -65.06 -85.91
C SER A 560 -15.41 -65.30 -84.64
N HIS A 561 -14.18 -65.76 -84.78
CA HIS A 561 -13.32 -66.13 -83.67
C HIS A 561 -12.56 -64.92 -83.14
N VAL A 562 -12.76 -64.62 -81.85
CA VAL A 562 -12.13 -63.48 -81.18
C VAL A 562 -10.82 -63.93 -80.55
N THR A 563 -9.71 -63.27 -80.91
CA THR A 563 -8.38 -63.48 -80.32
C THR A 563 -7.97 -62.38 -79.35
N THR A 564 -8.83 -61.39 -79.09
CA THR A 564 -8.53 -60.21 -78.23
C THR A 564 -9.62 -59.98 -77.21
N SER A 565 -9.26 -59.69 -75.96
CA SER A 565 -10.24 -59.31 -74.93
C SER A 565 -10.78 -57.90 -75.21
N SER A 566 -11.93 -57.58 -74.62
CA SER A 566 -12.28 -56.18 -74.39
C SER A 566 -11.15 -55.50 -73.59
N SER A 567 -10.82 -54.26 -73.91
CA SER A 567 -9.86 -53.51 -73.09
C SER A 567 -10.48 -53.14 -71.74
N SER A 568 -9.74 -53.37 -70.66
CA SER A 568 -10.07 -52.85 -69.34
C SER A 568 -9.29 -51.58 -69.07
N SER A 569 -9.85 -50.64 -68.31
CA SER A 569 -9.10 -49.46 -67.89
C SER A 569 -9.57 -48.91 -66.56
N VAL A 570 -8.68 -48.20 -65.87
CA VAL A 570 -8.98 -47.42 -64.66
C VAL A 570 -8.25 -46.08 -64.74
N GLU A 571 -8.92 -45.01 -64.33
CA GLU A 571 -8.32 -43.69 -64.10
C GLU A 571 -7.98 -43.56 -62.60
N MET A 572 -6.88 -42.89 -62.27
CA MET A 572 -6.62 -42.36 -60.94
C MET A 572 -6.50 -40.85 -61.03
N LYS A 573 -7.06 -40.11 -60.08
CA LYS A 573 -6.77 -38.69 -59.85
C LYS A 573 -5.88 -38.46 -58.62
N TYR A 574 -4.75 -37.78 -58.81
CA TYR A 574 -3.88 -37.28 -57.74
C TYR A 574 -3.98 -35.75 -57.67
N ALA A 575 -4.47 -35.20 -56.56
CA ALA A 575 -4.62 -33.76 -56.37
C ALA A 575 -3.27 -33.09 -56.07
N ILE A 576 -3.04 -31.91 -56.65
CA ILE A 576 -1.80 -31.15 -56.47
C ILE A 576 -2.06 -29.95 -55.55
N PRO A 577 -1.44 -29.88 -54.35
CA PRO A 577 -1.44 -28.67 -53.55
C PRO A 577 -0.90 -27.46 -54.33
N ASP A 578 -1.42 -26.27 -54.03
CA ASP A 578 -1.06 -24.98 -54.66
C ASP A 578 -1.15 -24.92 -56.21
N GLY A 579 -1.74 -25.92 -56.86
CA GLY A 579 -1.96 -25.97 -58.30
C GLY A 579 -0.76 -26.45 -59.13
N TYR A 580 -1.06 -26.94 -60.33
CA TYR A 580 -0.11 -27.57 -61.24
C TYR A 580 0.96 -26.61 -61.74
N THR A 581 0.61 -25.36 -62.07
CA THR A 581 1.56 -24.37 -62.61
C THR A 581 2.69 -24.08 -61.62
N LYS A 582 2.37 -24.01 -60.32
CA LYS A 582 3.39 -23.82 -59.29
C LYS A 582 4.18 -25.09 -59.05
N ALA A 583 3.53 -26.26 -59.05
CA ALA A 583 4.22 -27.55 -58.94
C ALA A 583 5.23 -27.75 -60.08
N SER A 584 4.88 -27.41 -61.32
CA SER A 584 5.77 -27.54 -62.49
C SER A 584 6.88 -26.49 -62.57
N ALA A 585 6.78 -25.40 -61.79
CA ALA A 585 7.84 -24.41 -61.62
C ALA A 585 8.78 -24.76 -60.45
N ALA A 586 8.27 -25.40 -59.40
CA ALA A 586 9.03 -25.78 -58.21
C ALA A 586 9.69 -27.17 -58.31
N TYR A 587 9.11 -28.10 -59.08
CA TYR A 587 9.51 -29.50 -59.18
C TYR A 587 9.55 -29.96 -60.64
N SER A 588 10.35 -31.00 -60.91
CA SER A 588 10.64 -31.41 -62.30
C SER A 588 9.93 -32.69 -62.74
N LYS A 589 9.67 -33.62 -61.81
CA LYS A 589 9.12 -34.94 -62.07
C LYS A 589 7.84 -35.20 -61.30
N PHE A 590 6.90 -35.84 -61.98
CA PHE A 590 5.86 -36.65 -61.37
C PHE A 590 6.32 -38.11 -61.39
N LYS A 591 6.22 -38.80 -60.25
CA LYS A 591 6.62 -40.22 -60.11
C LYS A 591 5.44 -41.03 -59.61
N PHE A 592 5.28 -42.24 -60.14
CA PHE A 592 4.36 -43.22 -59.57
C PHE A 592 4.93 -44.64 -59.68
N ASN A 593 4.71 -45.44 -58.66
CA ASN A 593 5.06 -46.85 -58.62
C ASN A 593 3.76 -47.66 -58.64
N ALA A 594 3.59 -48.49 -59.66
CA ALA A 594 2.42 -49.35 -59.82
C ALA A 594 2.81 -50.83 -59.82
N VAL A 595 1.83 -51.67 -59.50
CA VAL A 595 1.87 -53.11 -59.65
C VAL A 595 0.69 -53.56 -60.49
N VAL A 596 0.97 -54.42 -61.46
CA VAL A 596 -0.03 -55.19 -62.21
C VAL A 596 0.31 -56.67 -62.10
N LYS A 597 -0.65 -57.50 -61.69
CA LYS A 597 -0.49 -58.95 -61.59
C LYS A 597 -1.79 -59.66 -61.95
N ALA A 598 -1.69 -60.81 -62.60
CA ALA A 598 -2.83 -61.71 -62.73
C ALA A 598 -3.17 -62.30 -61.34
N THR A 599 -4.43 -62.18 -60.92
CA THR A 599 -4.96 -62.84 -59.71
C THR A 599 -5.65 -64.17 -60.06
N SER A 600 -6.23 -64.27 -61.24
CA SER A 600 -6.72 -65.53 -61.81
C SER A 600 -6.36 -65.59 -63.30
N LEU A 601 -6.11 -66.79 -63.80
CA LEU A 601 -5.99 -67.05 -65.23
C LEU A 601 -6.32 -68.51 -65.49
N GLN A 602 -7.28 -68.78 -66.35
CA GLN A 602 -7.71 -70.13 -66.70
C GLN A 602 -8.17 -70.23 -68.15
N ALA A 603 -7.92 -71.40 -68.73
CA ALA A 603 -8.44 -71.85 -70.02
C ALA A 603 -9.03 -73.26 -69.84
N GLY A 604 -8.55 -74.27 -70.57
CA GLY A 604 -8.85 -75.67 -70.28
C GLY A 604 -8.26 -76.16 -68.95
N LYS A 605 -7.25 -75.46 -68.42
CA LYS A 605 -6.65 -75.64 -67.08
C LYS A 605 -6.40 -74.27 -66.43
N THR A 606 -6.46 -74.22 -65.10
CA THR A 606 -6.09 -73.04 -64.29
C THR A 606 -4.57 -72.91 -64.20
N VAL A 607 -4.05 -71.69 -64.35
CA VAL A 607 -2.62 -71.39 -64.19
C VAL A 607 -2.25 -71.37 -62.71
N SER A 608 -1.11 -71.96 -62.35
CA SER A 608 -0.69 -72.06 -60.95
C SER A 608 -0.34 -70.69 -60.34
N ALA A 609 -0.62 -70.51 -59.04
CA ALA A 609 -0.35 -69.25 -58.35
C ALA A 609 1.13 -68.83 -58.39
N SER A 610 2.09 -69.77 -58.41
CA SER A 610 3.51 -69.45 -58.57
C SER A 610 3.84 -68.91 -59.97
N THR A 611 3.18 -69.43 -61.01
CA THR A 611 3.28 -68.90 -62.39
C THR A 611 2.63 -67.52 -62.52
N LEU A 612 1.54 -67.25 -61.81
CA LEU A 612 0.91 -65.92 -61.78
C LEU A 612 1.81 -64.89 -61.08
N ASN A 613 2.28 -65.22 -59.87
CA ASN A 613 3.13 -64.35 -59.05
C ASN A 613 4.48 -64.03 -59.71
N SER A 614 5.11 -65.01 -60.38
CA SER A 614 6.40 -64.80 -61.07
C SER A 614 6.33 -63.89 -62.30
N ASN A 615 5.12 -63.64 -62.83
CA ASN A 615 4.90 -62.75 -63.96
C ASN A 615 4.40 -61.34 -63.56
N GLN A 616 4.38 -61.00 -62.27
CA GLN A 616 4.00 -59.66 -61.80
C GLN A 616 4.87 -58.55 -62.43
N THR A 617 4.26 -57.49 -62.94
CA THR A 617 4.94 -56.28 -63.40
C THR A 617 4.87 -55.21 -62.31
N SER A 618 6.01 -54.81 -61.75
CA SER A 618 6.11 -53.64 -60.88
C SER A 618 7.17 -52.69 -61.40
N ARG A 619 6.82 -51.41 -61.55
CA ARG A 619 7.72 -50.37 -62.06
C ARG A 619 7.42 -49.04 -61.43
N GLU A 620 8.48 -48.30 -61.09
CA GLU A 620 8.41 -46.85 -60.96
C GLU A 620 8.49 -46.20 -62.34
N ILE A 621 7.59 -45.27 -62.60
CA ILE A 621 7.54 -44.44 -63.79
C ILE A 621 7.80 -42.99 -63.37
N SER A 622 8.66 -42.29 -64.10
CA SER A 622 8.96 -40.88 -63.89
C SER A 622 8.69 -40.08 -65.16
N VAL A 623 7.79 -39.10 -65.08
CA VAL A 623 7.38 -38.24 -66.19
C VAL A 623 7.74 -36.78 -65.86
N ASN A 624 8.23 -36.04 -66.84
CA ASN A 624 8.50 -34.61 -66.67
C ASN A 624 7.18 -33.87 -66.42
N LEU A 625 7.09 -33.07 -65.36
CA LEU A 625 5.87 -32.30 -65.08
C LEU A 625 5.52 -31.44 -66.30
N SER A 626 6.48 -30.71 -66.86
CA SER A 626 6.34 -29.88 -68.06
C SER A 626 5.82 -30.59 -69.31
N SER A 627 5.81 -31.93 -69.37
CA SER A 627 5.26 -32.71 -70.49
C SER A 627 3.80 -33.13 -70.33
N ILE A 628 3.19 -32.94 -69.14
CA ILE A 628 1.82 -33.40 -68.87
C ILE A 628 0.80 -32.39 -69.42
N SER A 629 0.12 -32.77 -70.51
CA SER A 629 -0.90 -31.94 -71.16
C SER A 629 -2.30 -32.11 -70.53
N THR A 630 -3.25 -31.23 -70.86
CA THR A 630 -4.65 -31.34 -70.44
C THR A 630 -5.44 -32.47 -71.12
N SER A 631 -4.81 -33.18 -72.06
CA SER A 631 -5.36 -34.35 -72.75
C SER A 631 -4.43 -35.55 -72.62
N TYR A 632 -4.98 -36.76 -72.72
CA TYR A 632 -4.18 -37.99 -72.72
C TYR A 632 -3.29 -38.03 -73.96
N SER A 633 -1.97 -38.03 -73.74
CA SER A 633 -0.95 -38.00 -74.80
C SER A 633 -0.34 -39.39 -75.01
N GLY A 634 -0.56 -39.98 -76.20
CA GLY A 634 -0.04 -41.30 -76.58
C GLY A 634 -0.53 -42.45 -75.68
N GLN A 635 -0.04 -43.66 -75.94
CA GLN A 635 -0.06 -44.77 -75.00
C GLN A 635 1.38 -45.19 -74.76
N THR A 636 1.83 -45.19 -73.50
CA THR A 636 3.20 -45.60 -73.15
C THR A 636 3.15 -46.99 -72.51
N SER A 637 4.02 -47.90 -72.95
CA SER A 637 4.07 -49.25 -72.38
C SER A 637 4.53 -49.20 -70.92
N PHE A 638 3.70 -49.74 -70.03
CA PHE A 638 4.08 -50.10 -68.67
C PHE A 638 4.79 -51.45 -68.67
N GLY A 639 4.27 -52.42 -69.41
CA GLY A 639 4.88 -53.74 -69.61
C GLY A 639 3.97 -54.68 -70.40
N GLN A 640 4.39 -55.94 -70.51
CA GLN A 640 3.60 -57.02 -71.10
C GLN A 640 3.75 -58.25 -70.21
N GLN A 641 2.64 -58.93 -69.94
CA GLN A 641 2.61 -60.21 -69.22
C GLN A 641 2.22 -61.30 -70.22
N SER A 642 2.94 -62.41 -70.25
CA SER A 642 2.72 -63.49 -71.21
C SER A 642 2.68 -64.86 -70.53
N TYR A 643 1.73 -65.68 -70.92
CA TYR A 643 1.44 -66.99 -70.35
C TYR A 643 1.23 -68.00 -71.49
N SER A 644 1.70 -69.22 -71.29
CA SER A 644 1.33 -70.35 -72.14
C SER A 644 0.10 -71.03 -71.53
N LEU A 645 -1.05 -70.93 -72.19
CA LEU A 645 -2.31 -71.49 -71.70
C LEU A 645 -2.64 -72.78 -72.43
N THR A 646 -3.19 -73.76 -71.70
CA THR A 646 -3.58 -75.07 -72.24
C THR A 646 -5.07 -75.11 -72.57
N PHE A 647 -5.39 -75.56 -73.77
CA PHE A 647 -6.73 -75.64 -74.35
C PHE A 647 -7.01 -77.05 -74.86
N ARG A 648 -8.23 -77.52 -74.66
CA ARG A 648 -8.74 -78.74 -75.30
C ARG A 648 -9.00 -78.45 -76.77
N THR A 649 -8.67 -79.40 -77.63
CA THR A 649 -8.95 -79.31 -79.06
C THR A 649 -10.14 -80.18 -79.46
N ARG A 650 -10.74 -79.89 -80.62
CA ARG A 650 -11.81 -80.71 -81.20
C ARG A 650 -11.19 -81.95 -81.86
N ASN A 651 -11.88 -83.08 -81.74
CA ASN A 651 -11.53 -84.27 -82.52
C ASN A 651 -11.92 -84.07 -84.01
N TRP A 652 -11.51 -85.01 -84.87
CA TRP A 652 -11.70 -84.90 -86.33
C TRP A 652 -13.18 -84.82 -86.78
N THR A 653 -14.13 -85.23 -85.96
CA THR A 653 -15.58 -85.08 -86.25
C THR A 653 -16.13 -83.70 -85.88
N GLY A 654 -15.30 -82.79 -85.35
CA GLY A 654 -15.63 -81.39 -85.06
C GLY A 654 -16.60 -81.16 -83.90
N ALA A 655 -17.40 -82.15 -83.49
CA ALA A 655 -18.46 -81.96 -82.50
C ALA A 655 -17.95 -81.83 -81.05
N TYR A 656 -16.89 -82.55 -80.67
CA TYR A 656 -16.50 -82.73 -79.26
C TYR A 656 -15.06 -82.29 -78.96
N CYS A 657 -14.86 -81.67 -77.80
CA CYS A 657 -13.58 -81.15 -77.31
C CYS A 657 -12.71 -82.24 -76.66
N THR A 658 -12.40 -83.28 -77.43
CA THR A 658 -11.70 -84.50 -77.00
C THR A 658 -10.45 -84.82 -77.84
N GLY A 659 -9.99 -83.89 -78.68
CA GLY A 659 -8.84 -84.06 -79.59
C GLY A 659 -7.46 -84.01 -78.93
N GLY A 660 -7.39 -83.88 -77.59
CA GLY A 660 -6.17 -83.67 -76.82
C GLY A 660 -5.89 -82.19 -76.53
N ASP A 661 -4.89 -81.94 -75.69
CA ASP A 661 -4.48 -80.62 -75.25
C ASP A 661 -3.49 -79.96 -76.22
N LYS A 662 -3.66 -78.67 -76.49
CA LYS A 662 -2.65 -77.80 -77.11
C LYS A 662 -2.39 -76.59 -76.23
N SER A 663 -1.20 -76.01 -76.36
CA SER A 663 -0.84 -74.77 -75.68
C SER A 663 -0.68 -73.62 -76.67
N TRP A 664 -1.20 -72.44 -76.31
CA TRP A 664 -1.10 -71.22 -77.09
C TRP A 664 -0.64 -70.05 -76.22
N GLY A 665 0.08 -69.10 -76.81
CA GLY A 665 0.43 -67.85 -76.15
C GLY A 665 -0.80 -67.00 -75.85
N TYR A 666 -0.91 -66.52 -74.61
CA TYR A 666 -1.81 -65.45 -74.19
C TYR A 666 -0.94 -64.33 -73.62
N SER A 667 -1.16 -63.09 -74.07
CA SER A 667 -0.42 -61.95 -73.58
C SER A 667 -1.30 -60.74 -73.33
N THR A 668 -1.02 -60.04 -72.23
CA THR A 668 -1.69 -58.82 -71.81
C THR A 668 -0.72 -57.66 -71.91
N ASN A 669 -1.01 -56.75 -72.83
CA ASN A 669 -0.28 -55.49 -72.95
C ASN A 669 -0.83 -54.51 -71.91
N ILE A 670 0.07 -53.95 -71.11
CA ILE A 670 -0.25 -53.01 -70.05
C ILE A 670 0.32 -51.66 -70.49
N ASN A 671 -0.56 -50.72 -70.81
CA ASN A 671 -0.21 -49.37 -71.20
C ASN A 671 -0.69 -48.37 -70.13
N TYR A 672 -0.04 -47.21 -70.07
CA TYR A 672 -0.50 -46.07 -69.28
C TYR A 672 -0.55 -44.80 -70.12
N GLN A 673 -1.40 -43.86 -69.70
CA GLN A 673 -1.51 -42.51 -70.22
C GLN A 673 -1.54 -41.53 -69.05
N ILE A 674 -1.00 -40.32 -69.23
CA ILE A 674 -1.07 -39.26 -68.23
C ILE A 674 -1.67 -38.00 -68.85
N ALA A 675 -2.51 -37.32 -68.08
CA ALA A 675 -3.05 -35.99 -68.38
C ALA A 675 -3.12 -35.16 -67.09
N ARG A 676 -3.43 -33.87 -67.21
CA ARG A 676 -3.86 -33.02 -66.08
C ARG A 676 -5.28 -32.51 -66.28
N GLU A 677 -5.98 -32.23 -65.20
CA GLU A 677 -7.35 -31.71 -65.21
C GLU A 677 -7.57 -30.78 -64.01
N THR A 678 -8.27 -29.67 -64.22
CA THR A 678 -8.73 -28.80 -63.14
C THR A 678 -10.20 -29.10 -62.88
N THR A 679 -10.60 -29.39 -61.64
CA THR A 679 -12.00 -29.62 -61.27
C THR A 679 -12.28 -29.03 -59.89
N GLY A 680 -13.33 -28.22 -59.76
CA GLY A 680 -13.67 -27.57 -58.50
C GLY A 680 -12.59 -26.62 -57.96
N GLY A 681 -11.75 -26.06 -58.83
CA GLY A 681 -10.62 -25.20 -58.45
C GLY A 681 -9.37 -25.95 -57.97
N VAL A 682 -9.38 -27.30 -57.98
CA VAL A 682 -8.22 -28.14 -57.66
C VAL A 682 -7.64 -28.72 -58.95
N ASP A 683 -6.31 -28.68 -59.08
CA ASP A 683 -5.59 -29.34 -60.16
C ASP A 683 -5.26 -30.79 -59.81
N TYR A 684 -5.44 -31.68 -60.77
CA TYR A 684 -5.17 -33.12 -60.65
C TYR A 684 -4.23 -33.59 -61.76
N ILE A 685 -3.32 -34.51 -61.42
CA ILE A 685 -2.68 -35.40 -62.40
C ILE A 685 -3.52 -36.66 -62.50
N LYS A 686 -3.83 -37.06 -63.73
CA LYS A 686 -4.63 -38.24 -64.04
C LYS A 686 -3.75 -39.30 -64.65
N ILE A 687 -3.74 -40.50 -64.07
CA ILE A 687 -3.07 -41.67 -64.64
C ILE A 687 -4.16 -42.64 -65.09
N LYS A 688 -4.17 -43.00 -66.38
CA LYS A 688 -5.06 -44.03 -66.90
C LYS A 688 -4.25 -45.28 -67.25
N PHE A 689 -4.55 -46.41 -66.62
CA PHE A 689 -4.04 -47.71 -67.05
C PHE A 689 -5.01 -48.33 -68.06
N LEU A 690 -4.46 -48.97 -69.09
CA LEU A 690 -5.20 -49.73 -70.09
C LEU A 690 -4.58 -51.12 -70.21
N LEU A 691 -5.41 -52.14 -70.02
CA LEU A 691 -5.05 -53.54 -70.18
C LEU A 691 -5.80 -54.07 -71.41
N SER A 692 -5.04 -54.64 -72.34
CA SER A 692 -5.58 -55.26 -73.55
C SER A 692 -4.92 -56.61 -73.74
N SER A 693 -5.72 -57.67 -73.68
CA SER A 693 -5.22 -59.05 -73.75
C SER A 693 -5.49 -59.67 -75.12
N SER A 694 -4.62 -60.59 -75.51
CA SER A 694 -4.63 -61.23 -76.82
C SER A 694 -4.14 -62.66 -76.74
N MET A 695 -4.63 -63.51 -77.63
CA MET A 695 -4.16 -64.87 -77.87
C MET A 695 -3.47 -64.95 -79.23
N GLU A 696 -2.44 -65.79 -79.30
CA GLU A 696 -1.71 -66.14 -80.52
C GLU A 696 -2.61 -66.75 -81.60
N THR A 697 -3.62 -67.51 -81.19
CA THR A 697 -4.67 -68.08 -82.05
C THR A 697 -5.95 -68.29 -81.21
N TYR A 698 -7.05 -68.70 -81.84
CA TYR A 698 -8.35 -68.80 -81.17
C TYR A 698 -8.64 -70.20 -80.62
N SER A 699 -9.47 -70.24 -79.58
CA SER A 699 -10.05 -71.46 -79.00
C SER A 699 -11.50 -71.65 -79.45
N THR A 700 -11.90 -72.90 -79.70
CA THR A 700 -13.30 -73.28 -79.99
C THR A 700 -13.91 -74.20 -78.91
N CYS A 701 -13.21 -74.36 -77.78
CA CYS A 701 -13.51 -75.35 -76.74
C CYS A 701 -13.47 -74.80 -75.32
N ASP A 702 -12.49 -73.94 -75.02
CA ASP A 702 -12.33 -73.29 -73.72
C ASP A 702 -12.22 -71.77 -73.89
N ASN A 703 -12.90 -71.00 -73.04
CA ASN A 703 -12.71 -69.56 -72.94
C ASN A 703 -11.47 -69.27 -72.09
N VAL A 704 -10.74 -68.19 -72.39
CA VAL A 704 -9.80 -67.62 -71.41
C VAL A 704 -10.60 -66.73 -70.48
N LEU A 705 -10.45 -66.95 -69.17
CA LEU A 705 -10.91 -66.07 -68.12
C LEU A 705 -9.68 -65.62 -67.32
N ALA A 706 -9.52 -64.32 -67.14
CA ALA A 706 -8.34 -63.71 -66.56
C ALA A 706 -8.73 -62.48 -65.75
N ASP A 707 -8.25 -62.39 -64.52
CA ASP A 707 -8.45 -61.24 -63.66
C ASP A 707 -7.10 -60.61 -63.35
N TYR A 708 -6.94 -59.31 -63.58
CA TYR A 708 -5.70 -58.59 -63.31
C TYR A 708 -5.89 -57.52 -62.23
N GLN A 709 -5.15 -57.64 -61.13
CA GLN A 709 -5.11 -56.62 -60.10
C GLN A 709 -4.09 -55.53 -60.47
N VAL A 710 -4.57 -54.29 -60.59
CA VAL A 710 -3.79 -53.05 -60.71
C VAL A 710 -3.90 -52.29 -59.40
N TYR A 711 -2.77 -51.92 -58.81
CA TYR A 711 -2.74 -51.03 -57.63
C TYR A 711 -1.47 -50.17 -57.63
N LEU A 712 -1.53 -49.06 -56.90
CA LEU A 712 -0.42 -48.12 -56.77
C LEU A 712 0.25 -48.28 -55.41
N ASN A 713 1.58 -48.40 -55.43
CA ASN A 713 2.41 -48.42 -54.23
C ASN A 713 2.73 -47.01 -53.74
N SER A 714 2.97 -46.09 -54.67
CA SER A 714 3.27 -44.69 -54.34
C SER A 714 3.04 -43.73 -55.49
N VAL A 715 2.73 -42.48 -55.16
CA VAL A 715 2.75 -41.31 -56.07
C VAL A 715 3.53 -40.19 -55.39
N ASP A 716 4.36 -39.45 -56.12
CA ASP A 716 5.20 -38.38 -55.59
C ASP A 716 5.49 -37.28 -56.64
N ILE A 717 5.90 -36.10 -56.18
CA ILE A 717 6.38 -34.98 -57.01
C ILE A 717 7.74 -34.52 -56.46
N SER A 718 8.75 -34.44 -57.35
CA SER A 718 10.16 -34.15 -57.00
C SER A 718 10.88 -33.37 -58.11
#